data_AF-A0AAU3PYH3-F1
#
_entry.id   AF-A0AAU3PYH3-F1
#
_cell.length_a   1.000
_cell.length_b   1.000
_cell.length_c   1.000
_cell.angle_alpha   90.00
_cell.angle_beta   90.00
_cell.angle_gamma   90.00
#
_symmetry.space_group_name_H-M   'P 1'
#
loop_
_entity.id
_entity.type
_entity.pdbx_description
1 polymer ?
#
loop_
_entity_poly.entity_id
_entity_poly.type
_entity_poly.pdbx_seq_one_letter_code
_entity_poly.pdbx_strand_id
1 'polypeptide(L)'
;MKLSKGANAPVPTSLLAVVVSWRSEHVVDAHALLLTESGAVRSDRDLVFFNAPRHVSQAVTIDQEPAPGTARLSVSLPRTESEVARIVVSGSLDDGTFNEVGDLAVTVFDARGPVARFDIEDPDAVDAMMFGEFYRRDEQWRFRAIGQGWTTGLAGMVTEFGVTVDDSDGQAGSKRESNPFASPGRTDSYPAARWTDPPSPGVPTVARAQHTRSPEAASDRVPTGVSAASGTDPATADDPRASTDTPRDPVPPTHAATRPHPYHRAVDLTRRSTERLPAAPPPPPYPERADWHRDPQDGARMRWWDGTQWSTATHPRRPVDARHCTRCGNPLRRKLFGGHSGCDRCAAEIEEFLTHWGTRARRTLTASGPSGPEWSQLWATLRYQRIDENIGRTMLRDPGLGYVERLATFAFADGEIAQPELDAFEAAVDELRLTGPLIEDLRRRMHRGRVLSRMREGELPVVRTPGLHLDPEERVHLDLPATHVRHLARGPKVTTGRLIASNKKLRFVGAGAGTEMPWNRVVSVHVEHDSVIIAATSARGGAIFDVADPDYVAAALEGALRVAKRLVLTPGQRDSRSIPQEVKAEVWQRDGGRCVECGSGHYLEFDHVIPLSRGGATSASNLQILCRSCNRTKGARI
;
A
#
# COMPACT_ATOMS: atom_id res chain seq x y z
N MET A 1 -4.31 -12.99 -33.68
CA MET A 1 -4.78 -14.38 -33.92
C MET A 1 -6.16 -14.56 -33.28
N LYS A 2 -7.19 -15.08 -33.99
CA LYS A 2 -8.44 -15.49 -33.33
C LYS A 2 -8.24 -16.83 -32.61
N LEU A 3 -8.82 -16.95 -31.42
CA LEU A 3 -8.82 -18.12 -30.55
C LEU A 3 -10.26 -18.64 -30.39
N SER A 4 -10.40 -19.94 -30.16
CA SER A 4 -11.62 -20.58 -29.65
C SER A 4 -11.52 -20.78 -28.13
N LYS A 5 -12.65 -21.10 -27.47
CA LYS A 5 -12.70 -21.43 -26.03
C LYS A 5 -11.69 -22.54 -25.69
N GLY A 6 -10.82 -22.29 -24.70
CA GLY A 6 -9.70 -23.16 -24.30
C GLY A 6 -8.40 -23.02 -25.11
N ALA A 7 -8.41 -22.39 -26.29
CA ALA A 7 -7.20 -22.20 -27.10
C ALA A 7 -6.26 -21.15 -26.49
N ASN A 8 -4.97 -21.20 -26.85
CA ASN A 8 -3.95 -20.29 -26.34
C ASN A 8 -2.93 -19.87 -27.40
N ALA A 9 -2.40 -18.66 -27.26
CA ALA A 9 -1.33 -18.10 -28.10
C ALA A 9 -0.15 -17.62 -27.24
N PRO A 10 1.10 -17.69 -27.75
CA PRO A 10 2.23 -17.00 -27.12
C PRO A 10 2.04 -15.48 -27.20
N VAL A 11 2.47 -14.76 -26.17
CA VAL A 11 2.46 -13.29 -26.14
C VAL A 11 3.85 -12.75 -25.76
N PRO A 12 4.27 -11.58 -26.28
CA PRO A 12 5.58 -11.04 -25.96
C PRO A 12 5.63 -10.54 -24.51
N THR A 13 6.68 -10.92 -23.77
CA THR A 13 6.97 -10.45 -22.40
C THR A 13 7.24 -8.94 -22.40
N SER A 14 6.17 -8.16 -22.34
CA SER A 14 6.15 -6.72 -22.61
C SER A 14 4.92 -6.06 -21.96
N LEU A 15 4.73 -4.77 -22.19
CA LEU A 15 3.46 -4.11 -21.89
C LEU A 15 2.44 -4.47 -22.98
N LEU A 16 1.36 -5.14 -22.58
CA LEU A 16 0.23 -5.50 -23.42
C LEU A 16 -0.98 -4.64 -23.04
N ALA A 17 -1.84 -4.33 -24.01
CA ALA A 17 -3.17 -3.78 -23.75
C ALA A 17 -4.21 -4.88 -23.97
N VAL A 18 -5.07 -5.12 -22.99
CA VAL A 18 -6.24 -6.00 -23.10
C VAL A 18 -7.46 -5.11 -23.23
N VAL A 19 -8.28 -5.36 -24.24
CA VAL A 19 -9.56 -4.67 -24.45
C VAL A 19 -10.64 -5.73 -24.44
N VAL A 20 -11.53 -5.65 -23.46
CA VAL A 20 -12.85 -6.27 -23.52
C VAL A 20 -13.75 -5.32 -24.31
N SER A 21 -14.48 -5.83 -25.29
CA SER A 21 -15.36 -5.05 -26.17
C SER A 21 -16.70 -5.74 -26.30
N TRP A 22 -17.79 -4.98 -26.30
CA TRP A 22 -19.15 -5.47 -26.45
C TRP A 22 -20.05 -4.43 -27.15
N ARG A 23 -21.28 -4.84 -27.46
CA ARG A 23 -22.31 -4.01 -28.07
C ARG A 23 -23.67 -4.31 -27.45
N SER A 24 -23.90 -3.71 -26.29
CA SER A 24 -25.17 -3.78 -25.55
C SER A 24 -25.31 -2.56 -24.64
N GLU A 25 -26.50 -2.31 -24.10
CA GLU A 25 -26.75 -1.28 -23.08
C GLU A 25 -26.18 -1.68 -21.71
N HIS A 26 -26.02 -2.99 -21.46
CA HIS A 26 -25.33 -3.50 -20.27
C HIS A 26 -23.86 -3.05 -20.26
N VAL A 27 -23.36 -2.69 -19.08
CA VAL A 27 -21.95 -2.30 -18.87
C VAL A 27 -21.19 -3.47 -18.27
N VAL A 28 -20.06 -3.84 -18.89
CA VAL A 28 -19.16 -4.89 -18.39
C VAL A 28 -18.06 -4.24 -17.54
N ASP A 29 -18.17 -4.36 -16.22
CA ASP A 29 -17.10 -4.00 -15.31
C ASP A 29 -16.01 -5.06 -15.38
N ALA A 30 -14.80 -4.67 -15.80
CA ALA A 30 -13.67 -5.58 -15.96
C ALA A 30 -12.76 -5.62 -14.73
N HIS A 31 -12.28 -6.83 -14.40
CA HIS A 31 -11.42 -7.11 -13.26
C HIS A 31 -10.19 -7.92 -13.69
N ALA A 32 -9.16 -7.98 -12.84
CA ALA A 32 -8.06 -8.91 -12.98
C ALA A 32 -7.62 -9.46 -11.62
N LEU A 33 -7.20 -10.73 -11.59
CA LEU A 33 -6.65 -11.39 -10.40
C LEU A 33 -5.23 -11.89 -10.69
N LEU A 34 -4.27 -11.53 -9.84
CA LEU A 34 -2.90 -12.04 -9.89
C LEU A 34 -2.80 -13.28 -8.98
N LEU A 35 -2.62 -14.45 -9.59
CA LEU A 35 -2.67 -15.74 -8.89
C LEU A 35 -1.28 -16.38 -8.80
N THR A 36 -1.01 -16.98 -7.64
CA THR A 36 0.19 -17.78 -7.39
C THR A 36 0.10 -19.16 -8.03
N GLU A 37 1.17 -19.98 -7.93
CA GLU A 37 1.16 -21.37 -8.39
C GLU A 37 0.09 -22.24 -7.70
N SER A 38 -0.38 -21.86 -6.49
CA SER A 38 -1.50 -22.52 -5.82
C SER A 38 -2.85 -22.34 -6.51
N GLY A 39 -2.95 -21.37 -7.43
CA GLY A 39 -4.20 -20.93 -8.04
C GLY A 39 -4.93 -19.83 -7.27
N ALA A 40 -4.48 -19.44 -6.08
CA ALA A 40 -5.07 -18.37 -5.26
C ALA A 40 -4.25 -17.06 -5.27
N VAL A 41 -4.90 -15.96 -4.90
CA VAL A 41 -4.25 -14.68 -4.56
C VAL A 41 -3.38 -14.80 -3.30
N ARG A 42 -2.44 -13.87 -3.10
CA ARG A 42 -1.68 -13.74 -1.84
C ARG A 42 -2.45 -12.92 -0.80
N SER A 43 -3.29 -11.99 -1.28
CA SER A 43 -4.25 -11.19 -0.51
C SER A 43 -5.20 -10.47 -1.47
N ASP A 44 -6.25 -9.83 -0.96
CA ASP A 44 -7.21 -9.03 -1.74
C ASP A 44 -6.55 -7.88 -2.56
N ARG A 45 -5.27 -7.55 -2.29
CA ARG A 45 -4.48 -6.57 -3.08
C ARG A 45 -4.11 -7.07 -4.48
N ASP A 46 -4.11 -8.38 -4.70
CA ASP A 46 -3.88 -8.99 -6.02
C ASP A 46 -5.15 -8.95 -6.91
N LEU A 47 -6.30 -8.48 -6.38
CA LEU A 47 -7.51 -8.17 -7.15
C LEU A 47 -7.48 -6.70 -7.61
N VAL A 48 -7.53 -6.49 -8.91
CA VAL A 48 -7.58 -5.17 -9.56
C VAL A 48 -8.97 -4.98 -10.17
N PHE A 49 -9.64 -3.89 -9.80
CA PHE A 49 -11.02 -3.56 -10.19
C PHE A 49 -11.21 -2.03 -10.08
N PHE A 50 -12.38 -1.48 -10.43
CA PHE A 50 -12.58 -0.01 -10.47
C PHE A 50 -12.20 0.72 -9.17
N ASN A 51 -12.56 0.18 -8.00
CA ASN A 51 -12.20 0.74 -6.68
C ASN A 51 -10.77 0.39 -6.21
N ALA A 52 -9.97 -0.28 -7.03
CA ALA A 52 -8.53 -0.53 -6.84
C ALA A 52 -7.85 -0.68 -8.22
N PRO A 53 -7.78 0.39 -9.04
CA PRO A 53 -7.57 0.26 -10.49
C PRO A 53 -6.10 0.00 -10.89
N ARG A 54 -5.19 -0.23 -9.94
CA ARG A 54 -3.77 -0.49 -10.19
C ARG A 54 -3.24 -1.53 -9.19
N HIS A 55 -2.56 -2.55 -9.70
CA HIS A 55 -1.81 -3.48 -8.84
C HIS A 55 -0.58 -2.78 -8.22
N VAL A 56 -0.16 -3.21 -7.02
CA VAL A 56 0.95 -2.56 -6.28
C VAL A 56 2.29 -2.59 -7.03
N SER A 57 2.59 -3.65 -7.77
CA SER A 57 3.79 -3.74 -8.63
C SER A 57 3.63 -3.07 -10.01
N GLN A 58 2.47 -2.47 -10.28
CA GLN A 58 2.09 -1.92 -11.60
C GLN A 58 2.10 -2.96 -12.73
N ALA A 59 2.01 -4.26 -12.38
CA ALA A 59 1.88 -5.36 -13.33
C ALA A 59 0.52 -5.39 -14.05
N VAL A 60 -0.54 -4.86 -13.41
CA VAL A 60 -1.86 -4.62 -14.04
C VAL A 60 -2.38 -3.23 -13.66
N THR A 61 -3.08 -2.58 -14.57
CA THR A 61 -3.79 -1.31 -14.36
C THR A 61 -5.04 -1.28 -15.24
N ILE A 62 -6.17 -0.84 -14.70
CA ILE A 62 -7.44 -0.66 -15.43
C ILE A 62 -7.56 0.80 -15.85
N ASP A 63 -7.97 1.02 -17.10
CA ASP A 63 -8.34 2.32 -17.63
C ASP A 63 -9.68 2.77 -17.01
N GLN A 64 -9.75 4.00 -16.54
CA GLN A 64 -10.95 4.53 -15.87
C GLN A 64 -11.84 5.36 -16.81
N GLU A 65 -11.33 5.70 -17.99
CA GLU A 65 -12.08 6.43 -19.03
C GLU A 65 -12.01 5.68 -20.38
N PRO A 66 -12.38 4.37 -20.42
CA PRO A 66 -12.36 3.60 -21.67
C PRO A 66 -13.40 4.10 -22.67
N ALA A 67 -13.23 3.76 -23.95
CA ALA A 67 -14.21 4.10 -24.97
C ALA A 67 -15.56 3.37 -24.71
N PRO A 68 -16.72 3.97 -25.03
CA PRO A 68 -18.02 3.32 -24.86
C PRO A 68 -18.11 1.94 -25.51
N GLY A 69 -18.71 0.97 -24.80
CA GLY A 69 -18.73 -0.44 -25.23
C GLY A 69 -17.38 -1.16 -25.08
N THR A 70 -16.43 -0.60 -24.32
CA THR A 70 -15.16 -1.26 -24.02
C THR A 70 -14.73 -1.08 -22.55
N ALA A 71 -13.91 -2.02 -22.08
CA ALA A 71 -13.15 -1.91 -20.85
C ALA A 71 -11.69 -2.31 -21.15
N ARG A 72 -10.73 -1.54 -20.63
CA ARG A 72 -9.32 -1.63 -21.04
C ARG A 72 -8.41 -1.86 -19.85
N LEU A 73 -7.52 -2.84 -19.96
CA LEU A 73 -6.49 -3.16 -18.97
C LEU A 73 -5.11 -3.06 -19.62
N SER A 74 -4.14 -2.52 -18.90
CA SER A 74 -2.72 -2.53 -19.23
C SER A 74 -2.03 -3.61 -18.40
N VAL A 75 -1.43 -4.60 -19.05
CA VAL A 75 -0.79 -5.76 -18.41
C VAL A 75 0.71 -5.76 -18.73
N SER A 76 1.54 -5.48 -17.73
CA SER A 76 2.99 -5.37 -17.85
C SER A 76 3.68 -6.65 -17.39
N LEU A 77 3.77 -7.64 -18.28
CA LEU A 77 4.37 -8.95 -18.01
C LEU A 77 5.84 -8.94 -17.50
N PRO A 78 6.67 -7.92 -17.77
CA PRO A 78 8.00 -7.76 -17.13
C PRO A 78 7.96 -7.23 -15.69
N ARG A 79 6.82 -6.69 -15.23
CA ARG A 79 6.61 -6.22 -13.84
C ARG A 79 5.92 -7.26 -12.97
N THR A 80 5.38 -8.32 -13.56
CA THR A 80 4.77 -9.44 -12.86
C THR A 80 5.80 -10.16 -11.99
N GLU A 81 5.61 -10.07 -10.68
CA GLU A 81 6.46 -10.67 -9.65
C GLU A 81 6.71 -12.18 -9.88
N SER A 82 7.79 -12.71 -9.29
CA SER A 82 8.17 -14.13 -9.44
C SER A 82 7.11 -15.08 -8.89
N GLU A 83 6.42 -14.69 -7.81
CA GLU A 83 5.37 -15.47 -7.14
C GLU A 83 4.07 -15.58 -7.97
N VAL A 84 3.83 -14.65 -8.89
CA VAL A 84 2.59 -14.60 -9.69
C VAL A 84 2.77 -15.46 -10.94
N ALA A 85 2.09 -16.60 -10.97
CA ALA A 85 2.15 -17.58 -12.05
C ALA A 85 1.13 -17.30 -13.16
N ARG A 86 -0.04 -16.74 -12.78
CA ARG A 86 -1.17 -16.45 -13.69
C ARG A 86 -1.72 -15.04 -13.44
N ILE A 87 -2.23 -14.41 -14.49
CA ILE A 87 -3.03 -13.18 -14.39
C ILE A 87 -4.35 -13.44 -15.12
N VAL A 88 -5.42 -13.59 -14.34
CA VAL A 88 -6.79 -13.75 -14.84
C VAL A 88 -7.33 -12.40 -15.29
N VAL A 89 -8.12 -12.39 -16.37
CA VAL A 89 -8.96 -11.27 -16.80
C VAL A 89 -10.42 -11.73 -16.82
N SER A 90 -11.24 -11.05 -16.04
CA SER A 90 -12.66 -11.36 -15.84
C SER A 90 -13.51 -10.09 -15.91
N GLY A 91 -14.82 -10.24 -15.77
CA GLY A 91 -15.75 -9.13 -15.64
C GLY A 91 -17.08 -9.53 -15.02
N SER A 92 -17.89 -8.54 -14.70
CA SER A 92 -19.24 -8.70 -14.17
C SER A 92 -20.22 -7.68 -14.75
N LEU A 93 -21.51 -7.90 -14.50
CA LEU A 93 -22.61 -7.02 -14.83
C LEU A 93 -23.29 -6.52 -13.55
N ASP A 94 -23.68 -5.25 -13.53
CA ASP A 94 -24.45 -4.64 -12.45
C ASP A 94 -25.97 -4.90 -12.59
N ASP A 95 -26.41 -5.33 -13.79
CA ASP A 95 -27.78 -5.70 -14.17
C ASP A 95 -27.77 -6.56 -15.45
N GLY A 96 -28.72 -7.51 -15.57
CA GLY A 96 -28.78 -8.53 -16.64
C GLY A 96 -27.72 -9.64 -16.56
N THR A 97 -27.65 -10.48 -17.60
CA THR A 97 -26.70 -11.61 -17.69
C THR A 97 -25.92 -11.65 -19.01
N PHE A 98 -24.74 -12.27 -19.03
CA PHE A 98 -23.79 -12.19 -20.14
C PHE A 98 -24.32 -12.70 -21.50
N ASN A 99 -25.32 -13.58 -21.51
CA ASN A 99 -26.05 -13.98 -22.73
C ASN A 99 -26.86 -12.84 -23.39
N GLU A 100 -27.02 -11.70 -22.72
CA GLU A 100 -27.68 -10.47 -23.21
C GLU A 100 -26.65 -9.44 -23.74
N VAL A 101 -25.35 -9.75 -23.66
CA VAL A 101 -24.24 -8.89 -24.05
C VAL A 101 -23.77 -9.23 -25.47
N GLY A 102 -24.33 -8.52 -26.46
CA GLY A 102 -23.97 -8.67 -27.87
C GLY A 102 -22.49 -8.34 -28.18
N ASP A 103 -21.96 -8.93 -29.26
CA ASP A 103 -20.61 -8.74 -29.80
C ASP A 103 -19.45 -8.85 -28.77
N LEU A 104 -19.64 -9.59 -27.67
CA LEU A 104 -18.67 -9.73 -26.58
C LEU A 104 -17.37 -10.40 -27.03
N ALA A 105 -16.23 -9.76 -26.77
CA ALA A 105 -14.91 -10.31 -27.07
C ALA A 105 -13.80 -9.72 -26.19
N VAL A 106 -12.71 -10.48 -26.03
CA VAL A 106 -11.45 -10.00 -25.42
C VAL A 106 -10.32 -10.01 -26.44
N THR A 107 -9.61 -8.89 -26.57
CA THR A 107 -8.51 -8.70 -27.53
C THR A 107 -7.26 -8.22 -26.81
N VAL A 108 -6.14 -8.93 -27.00
CA VAL A 108 -4.81 -8.60 -26.47
C VAL A 108 -3.97 -8.00 -27.59
N PHE A 109 -3.41 -6.82 -27.34
CA PHE A 109 -2.54 -6.07 -28.24
C PHE A 109 -1.12 -5.97 -27.67
N ASP A 110 -0.12 -6.09 -28.54
CA ASP A 110 1.24 -5.59 -28.27
C ASP A 110 1.42 -4.21 -28.94
N ALA A 111 2.64 -3.65 -28.89
CA ALA A 111 2.97 -2.35 -29.50
C ALA A 111 2.86 -2.30 -31.05
N ARG A 112 2.53 -3.41 -31.72
CA ARG A 112 2.41 -3.54 -33.18
C ARG A 112 0.98 -3.89 -33.62
N GLY A 113 0.16 -4.48 -32.74
CA GLY A 113 -1.24 -4.80 -33.04
C GLY A 113 -1.83 -5.96 -32.23
N PRO A 114 -3.00 -6.48 -32.63
CA PRO A 114 -3.72 -7.53 -31.90
C PRO A 114 -3.03 -8.91 -32.04
N VAL A 115 -2.32 -9.32 -30.98
CA VAL A 115 -1.65 -10.62 -30.92
C VAL A 115 -2.66 -11.76 -30.72
N ALA A 116 -3.65 -11.59 -29.84
CA ALA A 116 -4.71 -12.56 -29.59
C ALA A 116 -6.09 -11.89 -29.54
N ARG A 117 -7.14 -12.58 -30.01
CA ARG A 117 -8.55 -12.21 -29.84
C ARG A 117 -9.36 -13.46 -29.58
N PHE A 118 -10.32 -13.39 -28.68
CA PHE A 118 -11.32 -14.41 -28.43
C PHE A 118 -12.68 -13.73 -28.48
N ASP A 119 -13.51 -14.12 -29.44
CA ASP A 119 -14.91 -13.74 -29.50
C ASP A 119 -15.69 -14.73 -28.63
N ILE A 120 -16.52 -14.23 -27.72
CA ILE A 120 -17.28 -15.05 -26.77
C ILE A 120 -18.64 -15.30 -27.39
N GLU A 121 -18.68 -16.32 -28.24
CA GLU A 121 -19.89 -16.84 -28.89
C GLU A 121 -20.71 -17.66 -27.87
N ASP A 122 -22.02 -17.43 -27.82
CA ASP A 122 -23.00 -18.02 -26.88
C ASP A 122 -22.56 -18.05 -25.38
N PRO A 123 -22.34 -16.89 -24.75
CA PRO A 123 -21.92 -16.81 -23.34
C PRO A 123 -22.95 -17.36 -22.34
N ASP A 124 -22.45 -17.89 -21.22
CA ASP A 124 -23.25 -18.44 -20.12
C ASP A 124 -24.21 -17.39 -19.52
N ALA A 125 -25.42 -17.81 -19.12
CA ALA A 125 -26.43 -16.94 -18.52
C ALA A 125 -26.14 -16.64 -17.03
N VAL A 126 -25.14 -15.79 -16.80
CA VAL A 126 -24.62 -15.38 -15.48
C VAL A 126 -24.26 -13.89 -15.44
N ASP A 127 -24.07 -13.36 -14.25
CA ASP A 127 -23.64 -11.98 -13.97
C ASP A 127 -22.11 -11.82 -13.83
N ALA A 128 -21.33 -12.90 -13.73
CA ALA A 128 -19.86 -12.86 -13.65
C ALA A 128 -19.17 -13.90 -14.57
N MET A 129 -18.10 -13.50 -15.25
CA MET A 129 -17.41 -14.34 -16.23
C MET A 129 -15.89 -14.13 -16.27
N MET A 130 -15.13 -15.21 -16.42
CA MET A 130 -13.71 -15.17 -16.77
C MET A 130 -13.52 -15.20 -18.29
N PHE A 131 -12.94 -14.16 -18.87
CA PHE A 131 -12.73 -14.05 -20.32
C PHE A 131 -11.49 -14.84 -20.76
N GLY A 132 -10.40 -14.75 -20.00
CA GLY A 132 -9.14 -15.43 -20.31
C GLY A 132 -8.06 -15.17 -19.26
N GLU A 133 -6.86 -15.69 -19.50
CA GLU A 133 -5.72 -15.55 -18.58
C GLU A 133 -4.38 -15.44 -19.29
N PHE A 134 -3.43 -14.78 -18.65
CA PHE A 134 -2.00 -14.92 -18.93
C PHE A 134 -1.40 -15.97 -18.01
N TYR A 135 -0.53 -16.84 -18.53
CA TYR A 135 0.21 -17.82 -17.74
C TYR A 135 1.62 -18.02 -18.29
N ARG A 136 2.57 -18.35 -17.42
CA ARG A 136 3.93 -18.78 -17.82
C ARG A 136 3.91 -20.28 -18.17
N ARG A 137 4.58 -20.67 -19.24
CA ARG A 137 4.88 -22.07 -19.59
C ARG A 137 6.15 -22.12 -20.42
N ASP A 138 7.07 -23.03 -20.09
CA ASP A 138 8.33 -23.23 -20.82
C ASP A 138 9.11 -21.88 -20.94
N GLU A 139 9.18 -21.15 -19.81
CA GLU A 139 9.66 -19.76 -19.63
C GLU A 139 8.95 -18.65 -20.47
N GLN A 140 8.04 -19.01 -21.36
CA GLN A 140 7.30 -18.09 -22.21
C GLN A 140 5.93 -17.71 -21.61
N TRP A 141 5.54 -16.44 -21.73
CA TRP A 141 4.18 -16.00 -21.43
C TRP A 141 3.21 -16.36 -22.56
N ARG A 142 2.02 -16.84 -22.20
CA ARG A 142 0.95 -17.22 -23.12
C ARG A 142 -0.38 -16.67 -22.63
N PHE A 143 -1.28 -16.33 -23.55
CA PHE A 143 -2.67 -15.97 -23.25
C PHE A 143 -3.60 -17.14 -23.64
N ARG A 144 -4.53 -17.51 -22.76
CA ARG A 144 -5.56 -18.55 -22.97
C ARG A 144 -6.95 -17.93 -22.95
N ALA A 145 -7.78 -18.29 -23.92
CA ALA A 145 -9.20 -18.00 -23.97
C ALA A 145 -9.97 -18.94 -23.02
N ILE A 146 -10.85 -18.41 -22.16
CA ILE A 146 -11.57 -19.21 -21.14
C ILE A 146 -13.10 -19.09 -21.33
N GLY A 147 -13.66 -17.88 -21.25
CA GLY A 147 -15.10 -17.63 -21.43
C GLY A 147 -15.98 -18.51 -20.53
N GLN A 148 -15.69 -18.57 -19.23
CA GLN A 148 -16.39 -19.39 -18.24
C GLN A 148 -17.22 -18.50 -17.30
N GLY A 149 -18.51 -18.75 -17.20
CA GLY A 149 -19.40 -18.10 -16.25
C GLY A 149 -19.34 -18.65 -14.82
N TRP A 150 -19.71 -17.80 -13.85
CA TRP A 150 -19.91 -18.15 -12.43
C TRP A 150 -21.36 -17.90 -12.01
N THR A 151 -22.08 -18.96 -11.61
CA THR A 151 -23.49 -18.89 -11.16
C THR A 151 -23.65 -18.34 -9.74
N THR A 152 -22.55 -18.10 -9.03
CA THR A 152 -22.46 -17.46 -7.71
C THR A 152 -22.01 -16.00 -7.80
N GLY A 153 -22.04 -15.42 -9.00
CA GLY A 153 -21.70 -14.02 -9.27
C GLY A 153 -20.25 -13.66 -8.95
N LEU A 154 -19.99 -12.34 -8.93
CA LEU A 154 -18.63 -11.81 -8.71
C LEU A 154 -18.07 -12.24 -7.35
N ALA A 155 -18.90 -12.23 -6.31
CA ALA A 155 -18.52 -12.62 -4.95
C ALA A 155 -18.04 -14.07 -4.88
N GLY A 156 -18.79 -15.01 -5.45
CA GLY A 156 -18.39 -16.42 -5.52
C GLY A 156 -17.13 -16.63 -6.36
N MET A 157 -17.03 -15.97 -7.52
CA MET A 157 -15.84 -16.06 -8.38
C MET A 157 -14.57 -15.61 -7.66
N VAL A 158 -14.55 -14.45 -6.98
CA VAL A 158 -13.33 -13.97 -6.31
C VAL A 158 -12.99 -14.77 -5.05
N THR A 159 -14.01 -15.28 -4.34
CA THR A 159 -13.83 -16.13 -3.16
C THR A 159 -13.21 -17.49 -3.52
N GLU A 160 -13.55 -18.07 -4.68
CA GLU A 160 -12.90 -19.29 -5.19
C GLU A 160 -11.39 -19.10 -5.44
N PHE A 161 -10.96 -17.88 -5.78
CA PHE A 161 -9.55 -17.50 -5.92
C PHE A 161 -8.89 -17.02 -4.62
N GLY A 162 -9.58 -17.10 -3.47
CA GLY A 162 -9.04 -16.78 -2.15
C GLY A 162 -9.13 -15.30 -1.73
N VAL A 163 -9.91 -14.47 -2.44
CA VAL A 163 -10.25 -13.11 -1.97
C VAL A 163 -11.28 -13.21 -0.85
N THR A 164 -11.11 -12.43 0.22
CA THR A 164 -12.09 -12.43 1.34
C THR A 164 -13.24 -11.48 1.03
N VAL A 165 -14.46 -12.02 0.93
CA VAL A 165 -15.70 -11.24 0.79
C VAL A 165 -16.50 -11.32 2.10
N ASP A 166 -16.91 -10.17 2.63
CA ASP A 166 -17.80 -10.10 3.80
C ASP A 166 -19.22 -10.51 3.40
N ASP A 167 -19.62 -11.75 3.70
CA ASP A 167 -20.98 -12.27 3.47
C ASP A 167 -22.03 -11.54 4.34
N SER A 168 -22.54 -10.42 3.85
CA SER A 168 -23.73 -9.77 4.39
C SER A 168 -24.77 -9.39 3.32
N ASP A 169 -24.95 -10.26 2.31
CA ASP A 169 -26.02 -10.16 1.30
C ASP A 169 -26.29 -11.56 0.66
N GLY A 170 -26.89 -12.51 1.41
CA GLY A 170 -26.80 -13.94 1.00
C GLY A 170 -27.83 -14.98 1.46
N GLN A 171 -28.97 -14.66 2.12
CA GLN A 171 -30.01 -15.69 2.35
C GLN A 171 -31.44 -15.18 2.62
N ALA A 172 -32.22 -14.98 1.55
CA ALA A 172 -33.67 -14.72 1.60
C ALA A 172 -34.51 -16.00 1.34
N GLY A 173 -34.11 -17.12 1.95
CA GLY A 173 -34.81 -18.41 1.84
C GLY A 173 -35.92 -18.55 2.88
N SER A 174 -37.14 -18.93 2.48
CA SER A 174 -38.33 -18.77 3.34
C SER A 174 -38.44 -19.78 4.49
N LYS A 175 -38.55 -19.27 5.71
CA LYS A 175 -39.49 -19.79 6.73
C LYS A 175 -40.01 -18.64 7.59
N ARG A 176 -41.33 -18.56 7.75
CA ARG A 176 -41.96 -17.68 8.74
C ARG A 176 -42.00 -18.39 10.09
N GLU A 177 -41.36 -17.80 11.10
CA GLU A 177 -41.80 -17.98 12.48
C GLU A 177 -42.27 -16.63 13.04
N SER A 178 -43.32 -16.67 13.86
CA SER A 178 -44.09 -15.49 14.25
C SER A 178 -43.50 -14.82 15.50
N ASN A 179 -43.16 -13.53 15.39
CA ASN A 179 -42.83 -12.71 16.57
C ASN A 179 -44.05 -12.64 17.53
N PRO A 180 -43.91 -13.06 18.81
CA PRO A 180 -45.05 -13.10 19.75
C PRO A 180 -45.61 -11.75 20.20
N PHE A 181 -44.95 -10.62 19.89
CA PHE A 181 -45.22 -9.32 20.53
C PHE A 181 -46.02 -8.30 19.68
N ALA A 182 -46.85 -8.77 18.75
CA ALA A 182 -47.77 -7.90 18.02
C ALA A 182 -49.04 -7.58 18.85
N SER A 183 -49.19 -6.32 19.30
CA SER A 183 -50.43 -5.78 19.86
C SER A 183 -51.12 -4.80 18.89
N PRO A 184 -52.46 -4.69 18.86
CA PRO A 184 -53.18 -4.18 17.69
C PRO A 184 -53.66 -2.71 17.77
N GLY A 185 -53.76 -2.08 16.60
CA GLY A 185 -54.37 -0.76 16.38
C GLY A 185 -53.52 0.12 15.44
N ARG A 186 -54.08 0.93 14.53
CA ARG A 186 -55.49 1.20 14.18
C ARG A 186 -55.58 1.44 12.66
N THR A 187 -56.69 1.04 12.06
CA THR A 187 -57.03 1.29 10.64
C THR A 187 -57.50 2.73 10.40
N ASP A 188 -57.14 3.34 9.26
CA ASP A 188 -58.01 4.33 8.61
C ASP A 188 -57.83 4.34 7.07
N SER A 189 -58.92 4.67 6.38
CA SER A 189 -59.30 4.17 5.05
C SER A 189 -59.05 5.15 3.88
N TYR A 190 -58.54 4.64 2.72
CA TYR A 190 -59.04 4.81 1.33
C TYR A 190 -59.36 6.24 0.73
N PRO A 191 -59.70 6.43 -0.58
CA PRO A 191 -59.67 5.53 -1.77
C PRO A 191 -59.16 6.09 -3.15
N ALA A 192 -58.82 5.14 -4.06
CA ALA A 192 -59.03 5.14 -5.54
C ALA A 192 -58.23 6.13 -6.46
N ALA A 193 -58.11 5.93 -7.80
CA ALA A 193 -58.73 4.95 -8.72
C ALA A 193 -57.84 4.56 -9.95
N ARG A 194 -57.97 3.28 -10.42
CA ARG A 194 -58.26 2.74 -11.80
C ARG A 194 -57.54 3.35 -13.04
N TRP A 195 -57.19 2.61 -14.11
CA TRP A 195 -57.95 1.61 -14.93
C TRP A 195 -57.00 0.61 -15.69
N THR A 196 -57.10 -0.72 -15.53
CA THR A 196 -57.74 -1.79 -16.39
C THR A 196 -56.99 -2.36 -17.61
N ASP A 197 -56.76 -3.69 -17.61
CA ASP A 197 -56.28 -4.55 -18.74
C ASP A 197 -57.40 -5.05 -19.67
N PRO A 198 -57.05 -5.67 -20.84
CA PRO A 198 -57.35 -7.12 -21.05
C PRO A 198 -56.39 -7.85 -22.04
N PRO A 199 -56.58 -9.14 -22.40
CA PRO A 199 -56.75 -10.35 -21.57
C PRO A 199 -55.84 -11.54 -22.02
N SER A 200 -55.95 -12.72 -21.38
CA SER A 200 -55.41 -14.00 -21.90
C SER A 200 -56.33 -15.20 -21.58
N PRO A 201 -56.38 -16.28 -22.39
CA PRO A 201 -57.44 -17.29 -22.31
C PRO A 201 -57.04 -18.67 -21.70
N GLY A 202 -58.00 -19.31 -21.02
CA GLY A 202 -58.23 -20.76 -21.11
C GLY A 202 -57.51 -21.71 -20.12
N VAL A 203 -58.26 -22.27 -19.16
CA VAL A 203 -57.91 -23.48 -18.35
C VAL A 203 -58.88 -24.62 -18.76
N PRO A 204 -58.61 -25.93 -18.48
CA PRO A 204 -59.18 -26.53 -17.24
C PRO A 204 -58.52 -27.82 -16.66
N THR A 205 -58.42 -27.89 -15.30
CA THR A 205 -58.65 -29.06 -14.37
C THR A 205 -58.06 -30.49 -14.68
N VAL A 206 -58.05 -31.53 -13.81
CA VAL A 206 -58.81 -31.96 -12.60
C VAL A 206 -57.91 -32.72 -11.59
N ALA A 207 -58.38 -32.91 -10.34
CA ALA A 207 -57.79 -33.75 -9.27
C ALA A 207 -57.88 -35.29 -9.56
N ARG A 208 -57.40 -36.25 -8.73
CA ARG A 208 -57.70 -36.50 -7.30
C ARG A 208 -56.79 -37.59 -6.67
N ALA A 209 -56.79 -37.67 -5.33
CA ALA A 209 -56.10 -38.63 -4.44
C ALA A 209 -56.45 -40.13 -4.71
N GLN A 210 -55.86 -41.17 -4.06
CA GLN A 210 -55.84 -41.39 -2.59
C GLN A 210 -55.07 -42.66 -2.12
N HIS A 211 -54.88 -42.78 -0.80
CA HIS A 211 -54.69 -44.00 0.03
C HIS A 211 -53.29 -44.49 0.49
N THR A 212 -53.35 -45.24 1.60
CA THR A 212 -52.30 -45.60 2.59
C THR A 212 -52.34 -47.10 2.90
N ARG A 213 -51.22 -47.71 3.35
CA ARG A 213 -51.13 -48.52 4.61
C ARG A 213 -49.74 -49.12 4.88
N SER A 214 -49.41 -49.26 6.17
CA SER A 214 -48.32 -50.08 6.77
C SER A 214 -48.84 -51.53 7.04
N PRO A 215 -48.16 -52.49 7.74
CA PRO A 215 -47.03 -52.42 8.71
C PRO A 215 -45.94 -53.54 8.45
N GLU A 216 -45.11 -54.12 9.35
CA GLU A 216 -44.88 -54.08 10.82
C GLU A 216 -43.50 -54.66 11.24
N ALA A 217 -43.08 -54.45 12.51
CA ALA A 217 -42.26 -55.31 13.41
C ALA A 217 -40.79 -55.75 13.05
N ALA A 218 -39.85 -56.03 13.99
CA ALA A 218 -39.69 -55.70 15.43
C ALA A 218 -38.31 -56.17 16.02
N SER A 219 -37.93 -55.70 17.24
CA SER A 219 -36.90 -56.23 18.21
C SER A 219 -35.39 -56.21 17.82
N ASP A 220 -34.35 -56.10 18.68
CA ASP A 220 -34.03 -55.87 20.13
C ASP A 220 -32.46 -55.73 20.25
N ARG A 221 -31.64 -55.32 21.27
CA ARG A 221 -31.57 -54.72 22.66
C ARG A 221 -30.11 -54.14 22.84
N VAL A 222 -29.63 -53.27 23.76
CA VAL A 222 -29.73 -53.02 25.24
C VAL A 222 -28.98 -54.09 26.10
N PRO A 223 -28.19 -53.80 27.19
CA PRO A 223 -27.82 -52.54 27.91
C PRO A 223 -26.29 -52.18 27.87
N THR A 224 -25.69 -51.01 28.21
CA THR A 224 -25.75 -49.88 29.20
C THR A 224 -24.81 -49.96 30.42
N GLY A 225 -24.11 -48.84 30.75
CA GLY A 225 -23.38 -48.59 32.02
C GLY A 225 -22.22 -47.57 31.91
N VAL A 226 -21.89 -46.67 32.86
CA VAL A 226 -22.66 -45.58 33.54
C VAL A 226 -21.68 -44.74 34.41
N SER A 227 -21.68 -43.39 34.27
CA SER A 227 -21.22 -42.35 35.23
C SER A 227 -19.78 -42.34 35.79
N ALA A 228 -19.22 -41.24 36.37
CA ALA A 228 -19.42 -39.78 36.21
C ALA A 228 -18.36 -38.96 37.01
N ALA A 229 -18.32 -37.64 36.76
CA ALA A 229 -17.85 -36.54 37.64
C ALA A 229 -16.33 -36.28 37.81
N SER A 230 -15.87 -35.08 38.23
CA SER A 230 -16.20 -33.66 37.92
C SER A 230 -15.41 -32.73 38.85
N GLY A 231 -14.97 -31.56 38.34
CA GLY A 231 -14.45 -30.41 39.11
C GLY A 231 -12.92 -30.32 39.25
N THR A 232 -12.26 -29.17 39.39
CA THR A 232 -12.53 -27.73 39.10
C THR A 232 -11.36 -26.94 39.70
N ASP A 233 -10.61 -26.24 38.85
CA ASP A 233 -10.08 -24.88 39.08
C ASP A 233 -8.98 -24.57 40.14
N PRO A 234 -8.28 -23.40 40.04
CA PRO A 234 -6.81 -23.37 40.20
C PRO A 234 -6.26 -22.29 41.16
N ALA A 235 -4.93 -22.24 41.35
CA ALA A 235 -4.16 -20.97 41.52
C ALA A 235 -2.63 -21.15 41.64
N THR A 236 -1.89 -20.12 41.15
CA THR A 236 -0.57 -19.63 41.62
C THR A 236 0.69 -20.50 41.52
N ALA A 237 1.86 -19.85 41.65
CA ALA A 237 3.20 -20.36 41.39
C ALA A 237 4.09 -20.31 42.64
N ASP A 238 5.18 -21.10 42.66
CA ASP A 238 6.50 -20.62 43.06
C ASP A 238 7.65 -21.58 42.63
N ASP A 239 8.89 -21.12 42.80
CA ASP A 239 10.20 -21.71 42.39
C ASP A 239 10.85 -22.54 43.54
N PRO A 240 12.14 -22.96 43.55
CA PRO A 240 12.95 -23.78 42.62
C PRO A 240 13.57 -25.08 43.26
N ARG A 241 14.46 -25.74 42.47
CA ARG A 241 15.68 -26.52 42.84
C ARG A 241 15.66 -28.06 43.00
N ALA A 242 16.48 -28.65 42.12
CA ALA A 242 17.51 -29.69 42.36
C ALA A 242 17.13 -31.14 42.76
N SER A 243 17.63 -32.10 41.95
CA SER A 243 18.43 -33.26 42.43
C SER A 243 19.14 -34.01 41.29
N THR A 244 20.05 -34.91 41.68
CA THR A 244 20.84 -35.93 40.93
C THR A 244 20.01 -36.78 39.93
N ASP A 245 20.58 -37.48 38.93
CA ASP A 245 21.64 -38.51 39.05
C ASP A 245 22.34 -38.89 37.71
N THR A 246 23.27 -39.86 37.73
CA THR A 246 24.09 -40.38 36.60
C THR A 246 23.95 -41.90 36.45
N PRO A 247 24.18 -42.52 35.26
CA PRO A 247 25.07 -43.71 35.26
C PRO A 247 25.88 -44.04 33.97
N ARG A 248 27.19 -44.28 34.18
CA ARG A 248 28.05 -45.41 33.70
C ARG A 248 28.32 -45.73 32.21
N ASP A 249 29.63 -45.84 31.91
CA ASP A 249 30.24 -46.68 30.87
C ASP A 249 30.53 -48.14 31.33
N PRO A 250 30.87 -49.05 30.39
CA PRO A 250 31.56 -50.33 30.64
C PRO A 250 33.00 -50.41 30.05
N VAL A 251 33.82 -51.34 30.57
CA VAL A 251 35.26 -51.56 30.27
C VAL A 251 35.53 -53.07 30.04
N PRO A 252 36.28 -53.53 29.01
CA PRO A 252 37.59 -54.22 29.23
C PRO A 252 38.53 -54.25 27.97
N PRO A 253 39.62 -55.07 27.88
CA PRO A 253 40.61 -55.55 28.87
C PRO A 253 42.08 -55.23 28.48
N THR A 254 43.05 -55.70 29.27
CA THR A 254 44.52 -55.66 29.02
C THR A 254 45.15 -57.05 28.91
N HIS A 255 46.28 -57.24 28.20
CA HIS A 255 47.35 -58.16 28.66
C HIS A 255 48.69 -58.10 27.89
N ALA A 256 49.79 -58.24 28.66
CA ALA A 256 51.12 -58.78 28.29
C ALA A 256 52.02 -58.04 27.28
N ALA A 257 53.33 -58.34 27.32
CA ALA A 257 54.38 -57.63 26.59
C ALA A 257 55.55 -58.55 26.16
N THR A 258 56.19 -58.23 25.03
CA THR A 258 57.38 -58.92 24.49
C THR A 258 58.38 -57.90 23.93
N ARG A 259 59.70 -58.14 24.09
CA ARG A 259 60.77 -57.25 23.59
C ARG A 259 61.10 -57.51 22.11
N PRO A 260 61.43 -56.47 21.32
CA PRO A 260 62.18 -56.61 20.06
C PRO A 260 63.66 -56.17 20.19
N HIS A 261 64.51 -56.70 19.31
CA HIS A 261 65.90 -56.30 19.08
C HIS A 261 66.00 -55.23 17.94
N PRO A 262 67.17 -54.60 17.69
CA PRO A 262 67.25 -53.38 16.89
C PRO A 262 67.24 -53.59 15.35
N TYR A 263 67.37 -52.47 14.62
CA TYR A 263 67.48 -52.33 13.16
C TYR A 263 66.20 -52.22 12.32
N HIS A 264 65.31 -51.29 12.66
CA HIS A 264 64.65 -50.47 11.63
C HIS A 264 64.63 -49.00 12.05
N ARG A 265 65.23 -48.13 11.22
CA ARG A 265 65.30 -46.68 11.45
C ARG A 265 64.05 -46.01 10.89
N ALA A 266 62.94 -46.07 11.62
CA ALA A 266 61.75 -45.30 11.29
C ALA A 266 62.07 -43.79 11.27
N VAL A 267 61.71 -43.12 10.18
CA VAL A 267 61.80 -41.66 10.10
C VAL A 267 60.54 -41.09 10.78
N ASP A 268 60.74 -40.34 11.86
CA ASP A 268 59.64 -39.68 12.56
C ASP A 268 59.13 -38.48 11.75
N LEU A 269 58.05 -38.71 11.00
CA LEU A 269 57.33 -37.69 10.24
C LEU A 269 56.31 -36.93 11.10
N THR A 270 56.18 -37.22 12.39
CA THR A 270 55.18 -36.57 13.27
C THR A 270 55.63 -35.22 13.80
N ARG A 271 56.94 -34.90 13.72
CA ARG A 271 57.45 -33.54 14.00
C ARG A 271 57.14 -32.56 12.86
N ARG A 272 55.85 -32.37 12.54
CA ARG A 272 55.38 -31.14 11.92
C ARG A 272 55.72 -30.00 12.88
N SER A 273 56.74 -29.22 12.53
CA SER A 273 56.90 -27.87 13.05
C SER A 273 55.64 -27.08 12.69
N THR A 274 54.75 -26.92 13.67
CA THR A 274 53.68 -25.94 13.61
C THR A 274 54.31 -24.56 13.77
N GLU A 275 54.90 -24.07 12.68
CA GLU A 275 55.11 -22.65 12.48
C GLU A 275 53.75 -21.98 12.65
N ARG A 276 53.54 -21.43 13.84
CA ARG A 276 52.33 -20.72 14.21
C ARG A 276 52.30 -19.47 13.34
N LEU A 277 51.51 -19.54 12.25
CA LEU A 277 51.30 -18.43 11.33
C LEU A 277 51.18 -17.14 12.14
N PRO A 278 51.99 -16.10 11.85
CA PRO A 278 52.02 -14.90 12.66
C PRO A 278 50.62 -14.33 12.76
N ALA A 279 50.15 -14.12 13.99
CA ALA A 279 48.78 -13.71 14.25
C ALA A 279 48.45 -12.46 13.40
N ALA A 280 47.26 -12.47 12.79
CA ALA A 280 46.84 -11.38 11.92
C ALA A 280 46.97 -10.04 12.68
N PRO A 281 47.60 -9.01 12.08
CA PRO A 281 47.80 -7.75 12.78
C PRO A 281 46.46 -7.14 13.19
N PRO A 282 46.38 -6.48 14.36
CA PRO A 282 45.12 -5.99 14.90
C PRO A 282 44.45 -4.99 13.95
N PRO A 283 43.11 -4.86 14.00
CA PRO A 283 42.39 -3.91 13.16
C PRO A 283 42.88 -2.47 13.39
N PRO A 284 42.82 -1.60 12.36
CA PRO A 284 43.20 -0.21 12.49
C PRO A 284 42.18 0.58 13.35
N PRO A 285 42.52 1.81 13.79
CA PRO A 285 41.53 2.76 14.29
C PRO A 285 40.48 3.05 13.22
N TYR A 286 39.20 3.10 13.61
CA TYR A 286 38.03 3.22 12.73
C TYR A 286 37.89 2.05 11.74
N PRO A 287 37.86 0.78 12.21
CA PRO A 287 37.85 -0.40 11.35
C PRO A 287 36.59 -0.51 10.46
N GLU A 288 35.50 0.18 10.80
CA GLU A 288 34.32 0.33 9.95
C GLU A 288 34.59 1.07 8.63
N ARG A 289 35.70 1.83 8.54
CA ARG A 289 36.09 2.58 7.34
C ARG A 289 37.20 1.87 6.58
N ALA A 290 36.89 1.40 5.37
CA ALA A 290 37.91 0.94 4.42
C ALA A 290 38.81 2.10 3.97
N ASP A 291 40.10 2.07 4.32
CA ASP A 291 41.07 3.15 4.07
C ASP A 291 42.55 2.68 4.04
N TRP A 292 43.46 3.60 3.70
CA TRP A 292 44.92 3.41 3.78
C TRP A 292 45.46 3.79 5.16
N HIS A 293 45.86 2.80 5.95
CA HIS A 293 46.49 3.01 7.25
C HIS A 293 48.00 2.70 7.18
N ARG A 294 48.78 3.04 8.21
CA ARG A 294 50.18 2.59 8.31
C ARG A 294 50.19 1.06 8.43
N ASP A 295 51.10 0.38 7.74
CA ASP A 295 51.21 -1.08 7.85
C ASP A 295 51.67 -1.45 9.27
N PRO A 296 50.92 -2.28 10.03
CA PRO A 296 51.34 -2.71 11.37
C PRO A 296 52.65 -3.51 11.38
N GLN A 297 53.07 -4.03 10.21
CA GLN A 297 54.29 -4.81 10.03
C GLN A 297 55.45 -3.99 9.44
N ASP A 298 55.18 -2.82 8.83
CA ASP A 298 56.19 -1.90 8.28
C ASP A 298 55.71 -0.43 8.35
N GLY A 299 56.16 0.31 9.37
CA GLY A 299 55.80 1.73 9.58
C GLY A 299 56.28 2.71 8.50
N ALA A 300 57.11 2.27 7.53
CA ALA A 300 57.49 3.03 6.34
C ALA A 300 56.55 2.78 5.13
N ARG A 301 55.59 1.86 5.27
CA ARG A 301 54.54 1.57 4.27
C ARG A 301 53.15 1.95 4.79
N MET A 302 52.26 2.12 3.83
CA MET A 302 50.82 2.16 4.02
C MET A 302 50.22 0.85 3.50
N ARG A 303 49.24 0.30 4.21
CA ARG A 303 48.52 -0.93 3.85
C ARG A 303 47.02 -0.64 3.80
N TRP A 304 46.32 -1.27 2.86
CA TRP A 304 44.88 -1.08 2.71
C TRP A 304 44.09 -2.03 3.61
N TRP A 305 43.18 -1.46 4.38
CA TRP A 305 42.14 -2.16 5.14
C TRP A 305 40.83 -2.08 4.35
N ASP A 306 40.15 -3.21 4.15
CA ASP A 306 38.94 -3.27 3.30
C ASP A 306 37.62 -3.03 4.05
N GLY A 307 37.68 -2.72 5.35
CA GLY A 307 36.53 -2.66 6.26
C GLY A 307 36.38 -3.93 7.13
N THR A 308 37.09 -5.02 6.80
CA THR A 308 37.02 -6.30 7.53
C THR A 308 38.39 -6.93 7.81
N GLN A 309 39.38 -6.70 6.94
CA GLN A 309 40.70 -7.33 7.01
C GLN A 309 41.81 -6.50 6.33
N TRP A 310 43.05 -6.84 6.66
CA TRP A 310 44.27 -6.25 6.08
C TRP A 310 44.65 -6.93 4.77
N SER A 311 44.31 -6.30 3.65
CA SER A 311 44.67 -6.78 2.31
C SER A 311 46.19 -6.86 2.06
N THR A 312 46.60 -7.47 0.96
CA THR A 312 48.00 -7.49 0.48
C THR A 312 48.45 -6.20 -0.19
N ALA A 313 47.52 -5.27 -0.48
CA ALA A 313 47.83 -4.01 -1.16
C ALA A 313 48.61 -3.07 -0.22
N THR A 314 49.83 -2.73 -0.60
CA THR A 314 50.73 -1.84 0.15
C THR A 314 51.40 -0.82 -0.77
N HIS A 315 51.69 0.38 -0.26
CA HIS A 315 52.49 1.38 -0.97
C HIS A 315 53.48 2.11 -0.04
N PRO A 316 54.63 2.61 -0.55
CA PRO A 316 55.59 3.36 0.28
C PRO A 316 54.98 4.66 0.81
N ARG A 317 55.16 4.95 2.10
CA ARG A 317 54.73 6.20 2.73
C ARG A 317 55.66 7.33 2.30
N ARG A 318 55.26 8.09 1.27
CA ARG A 318 56.07 9.19 0.72
C ARG A 318 56.02 10.43 1.64
N PRO A 319 57.15 11.09 1.94
CA PRO A 319 57.15 12.39 2.61
C PRO A 319 56.58 13.48 1.69
N VAL A 320 56.04 14.55 2.27
CA VAL A 320 55.49 15.69 1.53
C VAL A 320 56.62 16.64 1.13
N ASP A 321 57.24 16.38 -0.03
CA ASP A 321 58.21 17.28 -0.68
C ASP A 321 57.53 18.04 -1.81
N ALA A 322 57.63 19.37 -1.80
CA ALA A 322 57.08 20.24 -2.84
C ALA A 322 57.62 19.98 -4.26
N ARG A 323 58.72 19.22 -4.39
CA ARG A 323 59.32 18.80 -5.69
C ARG A 323 58.79 17.47 -6.23
N HIS A 324 58.03 16.70 -5.47
CA HIS A 324 57.63 15.33 -5.83
C HIS A 324 56.12 15.10 -5.71
N CYS A 325 55.55 14.29 -6.60
CA CYS A 325 54.12 13.98 -6.56
C CYS A 325 53.75 13.14 -5.32
N THR A 326 52.79 13.57 -4.52
CA THR A 326 52.31 12.82 -3.34
C THR A 326 51.71 11.45 -3.71
N ARG A 327 51.10 11.32 -4.90
CA ARG A 327 50.54 10.05 -5.41
C ARG A 327 51.63 9.10 -5.90
N CYS A 328 52.30 9.40 -7.02
CA CYS A 328 53.27 8.51 -7.67
C CYS A 328 54.75 8.73 -7.30
N GLY A 329 55.10 9.84 -6.67
CA GLY A 329 56.49 10.19 -6.29
C GLY A 329 57.40 10.64 -7.44
N ASN A 330 56.90 10.75 -8.67
CA ASN A 330 57.67 11.33 -9.77
C ASN A 330 57.99 12.81 -9.47
N PRO A 331 59.15 13.32 -9.92
CA PRO A 331 59.49 14.74 -9.78
C PRO A 331 58.50 15.61 -10.58
N LEU A 332 58.17 16.77 -10.02
CA LEU A 332 57.25 17.75 -10.61
C LEU A 332 58.00 18.79 -11.45
N ARG A 333 57.40 19.28 -12.53
CA ARG A 333 58.03 20.32 -13.37
C ARG A 333 58.03 21.65 -12.62
N ARG A 334 59.15 22.36 -12.60
CA ARG A 334 59.24 23.70 -11.99
C ARG A 334 58.53 24.74 -12.89
N LYS A 335 57.73 25.62 -12.30
CA LYS A 335 57.06 26.73 -13.02
C LYS A 335 58.00 27.93 -13.18
N LEU A 336 57.81 28.69 -14.27
CA LEU A 336 58.57 29.90 -14.60
C LEU A 336 58.57 30.95 -13.47
N PHE A 337 57.41 31.17 -12.84
CA PHE A 337 57.23 32.14 -11.74
C PHE A 337 57.36 31.50 -10.34
N GLY A 338 58.04 30.37 -10.22
CA GLY A 338 58.26 29.66 -8.95
C GLY A 338 57.18 28.62 -8.60
N GLY A 339 57.53 27.73 -7.67
CA GLY A 339 56.75 26.52 -7.38
C GLY A 339 56.84 25.44 -8.48
N HIS A 340 55.98 24.43 -8.38
CA HIS A 340 55.92 23.31 -9.34
C HIS A 340 54.52 23.13 -9.93
N SER A 341 54.42 22.38 -11.03
CA SER A 341 53.19 21.92 -11.66
C SER A 341 52.51 20.82 -10.84
N GLY A 342 51.28 20.46 -11.22
CA GLY A 342 50.74 19.14 -10.89
C GLY A 342 51.55 18.03 -11.57
N CYS A 343 51.22 16.78 -11.27
CA CYS A 343 51.79 15.63 -11.98
C CYS A 343 50.85 15.25 -13.12
N ASP A 344 51.15 15.70 -14.34
CA ASP A 344 50.32 15.56 -15.54
C ASP A 344 49.85 14.11 -15.76
N ARG A 345 50.76 13.13 -15.57
CA ARG A 345 50.45 11.69 -15.63
C ARG A 345 49.37 11.29 -14.61
N CYS A 346 49.52 11.69 -13.34
CA CYS A 346 48.52 11.35 -12.33
C CYS A 346 47.22 12.15 -12.47
N ALA A 347 47.24 13.31 -13.13
CA ALA A 347 46.01 14.01 -13.48
C ALA A 347 45.19 13.19 -14.50
N ALA A 348 45.82 12.73 -15.58
CA ALA A 348 45.17 11.86 -16.57
C ALA A 348 44.66 10.53 -15.97
N GLU A 349 45.50 9.84 -15.17
CA GLU A 349 45.10 8.62 -14.44
C GLU A 349 43.93 8.86 -13.45
N ILE A 350 43.73 10.09 -12.98
CA ILE A 350 42.61 10.47 -12.10
C ILE A 350 41.37 10.81 -12.93
N GLU A 351 41.51 11.56 -14.02
CA GLU A 351 40.41 11.96 -14.91
C GLU A 351 39.74 10.75 -15.59
N GLU A 352 40.54 9.80 -16.07
CA GLU A 352 40.04 8.53 -16.60
C GLU A 352 39.28 7.72 -15.53
N PHE A 353 39.86 7.59 -14.33
CA PHE A 353 39.19 6.89 -13.22
C PHE A 353 37.88 7.58 -12.81
N LEU A 354 37.89 8.92 -12.68
CA LEU A 354 36.72 9.71 -12.27
C LEU A 354 35.59 9.66 -13.29
N THR A 355 35.89 9.53 -14.58
CA THR A 355 34.88 9.34 -15.64
C THR A 355 34.11 8.03 -15.44
N HIS A 356 34.81 6.93 -15.18
CA HIS A 356 34.22 5.62 -14.88
C HIS A 356 33.53 5.61 -13.51
N TRP A 357 34.18 6.16 -12.48
CA TRP A 357 33.67 6.25 -11.11
C TRP A 357 32.38 7.09 -11.06
N GLY A 358 32.34 8.26 -11.69
CA GLY A 358 31.15 9.12 -11.73
C GLY A 358 29.98 8.48 -12.46
N THR A 359 30.25 7.68 -13.49
CA THR A 359 29.23 6.86 -14.18
C THR A 359 28.66 5.78 -13.26
N ARG A 360 29.50 5.09 -12.47
CA ARG A 360 29.04 4.15 -11.43
C ARG A 360 28.28 4.86 -10.32
N ALA A 361 28.79 5.98 -9.83
CA ALA A 361 28.22 6.79 -8.76
C ALA A 361 26.77 7.21 -9.08
N ARG A 362 26.55 7.72 -10.30
CA ARG A 362 25.21 8.08 -10.77
C ARG A 362 24.26 6.88 -10.82
N ARG A 363 24.73 5.70 -11.25
CA ARG A 363 23.92 4.47 -11.30
C ARG A 363 23.50 3.99 -9.91
N THR A 364 24.45 3.84 -8.98
CA THR A 364 24.15 3.45 -7.58
C THR A 364 23.20 4.47 -6.93
N LEU A 365 23.43 5.77 -7.11
CA LEU A 365 22.52 6.82 -6.63
C LEU A 365 21.10 6.69 -7.21
N THR A 366 20.93 6.31 -8.47
CA THR A 366 19.60 6.10 -9.07
C THR A 366 18.94 4.76 -8.71
N ALA A 367 19.71 3.73 -8.33
CA ALA A 367 19.21 2.37 -8.11
C ALA A 367 19.00 2.02 -6.63
N SER A 368 19.91 2.45 -5.76
CA SER A 368 19.91 2.14 -4.32
C SER A 368 20.00 3.39 -3.43
N GLY A 369 20.15 4.58 -4.02
CA GLY A 369 20.31 5.84 -3.29
C GLY A 369 21.72 6.05 -2.72
N PRO A 370 21.91 7.12 -1.92
CA PRO A 370 23.18 7.47 -1.31
C PRO A 370 23.43 6.68 -0.01
N SER A 371 23.21 5.36 -0.01
CA SER A 371 23.29 4.55 1.21
C SER A 371 23.70 3.09 0.97
N GLY A 372 23.93 2.33 2.04
CA GLY A 372 24.18 0.90 1.99
C GLY A 372 25.58 0.49 1.46
N PRO A 373 25.76 -0.81 1.16
CA PRO A 373 27.08 -1.38 0.86
C PRO A 373 27.64 -0.92 -0.49
N GLU A 374 26.80 -0.72 -1.52
CA GLU A 374 27.28 -0.22 -2.82
C GLU A 374 27.84 1.20 -2.72
N TRP A 375 27.15 2.09 -2.00
CA TRP A 375 27.58 3.46 -1.77
C TRP A 375 28.87 3.52 -0.94
N SER A 376 28.96 2.69 0.10
CA SER A 376 30.16 2.54 0.91
C SER A 376 31.36 2.04 0.08
N GLN A 377 31.13 1.05 -0.81
CA GLN A 377 32.15 0.53 -1.72
C GLN A 377 32.56 1.57 -2.77
N LEU A 378 31.62 2.37 -3.30
CA LEU A 378 31.90 3.46 -4.23
C LEU A 378 32.92 4.45 -3.65
N TRP A 379 32.72 4.92 -2.40
CA TRP A 379 33.68 5.78 -1.72
C TRP A 379 34.99 5.06 -1.36
N ALA A 380 34.93 3.77 -1.01
CA ALA A 380 36.14 2.97 -0.78
C ALA A 380 37.03 2.89 -2.03
N THR A 381 36.47 2.82 -3.25
CA THR A 381 37.29 2.83 -4.48
C THR A 381 38.02 4.16 -4.72
N LEU A 382 37.42 5.31 -4.35
CA LEU A 382 38.11 6.62 -4.38
C LEU A 382 39.30 6.66 -3.43
N ARG A 383 39.08 6.22 -2.18
CA ARG A 383 40.15 6.16 -1.16
C ARG A 383 41.24 5.17 -1.53
N TYR A 384 40.89 4.01 -2.08
CA TYR A 384 41.86 3.03 -2.61
C TYR A 384 42.77 3.65 -3.67
N GLN A 385 42.20 4.43 -4.60
CA GLN A 385 42.94 5.17 -5.63
C GLN A 385 43.71 6.39 -5.11
N ARG A 386 43.57 6.72 -3.83
CA ARG A 386 44.19 7.87 -3.13
C ARG A 386 43.80 9.20 -3.77
N ILE A 387 42.51 9.34 -4.06
CA ILE A 387 41.87 10.54 -4.60
C ILE A 387 41.04 11.18 -3.48
N ASP A 388 41.03 12.51 -3.41
CA ASP A 388 40.30 13.26 -2.40
C ASP A 388 38.77 13.10 -2.59
N GLU A 389 38.05 12.73 -1.51
CA GLU A 389 36.60 12.56 -1.53
C GLU A 389 35.87 13.84 -1.98
N ASN A 390 36.43 15.03 -1.72
CA ASN A 390 35.82 16.30 -2.11
C ASN A 390 35.69 16.44 -3.64
N ILE A 391 36.56 15.80 -4.42
CA ILE A 391 36.44 15.75 -5.89
C ILE A 391 35.20 14.94 -6.27
N GLY A 392 35.04 13.75 -5.66
CA GLY A 392 33.85 12.92 -5.83
C GLY A 392 32.56 13.61 -5.39
N ARG A 393 32.58 14.33 -4.26
CA ARG A 393 31.42 15.11 -3.76
C ARG A 393 31.07 16.27 -4.70
N THR A 394 32.07 16.93 -5.28
CA THR A 394 31.87 17.98 -6.29
C THR A 394 31.20 17.40 -7.55
N MET A 395 31.66 16.26 -8.05
CA MET A 395 31.05 15.57 -9.22
C MET A 395 29.65 15.02 -8.93
N LEU A 396 29.33 14.73 -7.67
CA LEU A 396 28.03 14.25 -7.23
C LEU A 396 27.00 15.35 -6.93
N ARG A 397 27.39 16.63 -6.94
CA ARG A 397 26.50 17.74 -6.55
C ARG A 397 25.23 17.80 -7.40
N ASP A 398 25.36 17.84 -8.72
CA ASP A 398 24.21 17.98 -9.63
C ASP A 398 23.41 16.66 -9.76
N PRO A 399 24.04 15.46 -9.87
CA PRO A 399 23.31 14.19 -9.76
C PRO A 399 22.57 14.01 -8.43
N GLY A 400 23.15 14.52 -7.33
CA GLY A 400 22.58 14.49 -5.99
C GLY A 400 21.39 15.42 -5.83
N LEU A 401 21.49 16.66 -6.33
CA LEU A 401 20.38 17.60 -6.41
C LEU A 401 19.18 16.97 -7.14
N GLY A 402 19.41 16.44 -8.35
CA GLY A 402 18.36 15.78 -9.12
C GLY A 402 17.81 14.51 -8.45
N TYR A 403 18.54 13.89 -7.51
CA TYR A 403 18.03 12.77 -6.70
C TYR A 403 17.08 13.25 -5.60
N VAL A 404 17.44 14.28 -4.82
CA VAL A 404 16.57 14.82 -3.76
C VAL A 404 15.35 15.57 -4.32
N GLU A 405 15.46 16.19 -5.50
CA GLU A 405 14.31 16.70 -6.26
C GLU A 405 13.30 15.61 -6.60
N ARG A 406 13.78 14.42 -7.02
CA ARG A 406 12.89 13.27 -7.28
C ARG A 406 12.28 12.71 -6.00
N LEU A 407 13.05 12.59 -4.90
CA LEU A 407 12.49 12.16 -3.60
C LEU A 407 11.35 13.08 -3.17
N ALA A 408 11.55 14.41 -3.20
CA ALA A 408 10.51 15.37 -2.89
C ALA A 408 9.31 15.26 -3.85
N THR A 409 9.56 15.08 -5.16
CA THR A 409 8.49 14.91 -6.16
C THR A 409 7.64 13.66 -5.91
N PHE A 410 8.26 12.56 -5.45
CA PHE A 410 7.52 11.34 -5.08
C PHE A 410 6.73 11.49 -3.78
N ALA A 411 7.32 12.11 -2.74
CA ALA A 411 6.63 12.37 -1.46
C ALA A 411 5.47 13.38 -1.59
N PHE A 412 5.42 14.18 -2.67
CA PHE A 412 4.29 15.05 -2.99
C PHE A 412 3.26 14.41 -3.95
N ALA A 413 3.42 13.14 -4.36
CA ALA A 413 2.66 12.57 -5.48
C ALA A 413 1.19 12.22 -5.15
N ASP A 414 0.85 11.96 -3.89
CA ASP A 414 -0.52 11.73 -3.41
C ASP A 414 -1.06 12.88 -2.53
N GLY A 415 -0.20 13.82 -2.14
CA GLY A 415 -0.54 14.98 -1.32
C GLY A 415 -0.35 14.79 0.19
N GLU A 416 0.19 13.65 0.64
CA GLU A 416 0.50 13.41 2.06
C GLU A 416 1.97 12.94 2.24
N ILE A 417 2.79 13.71 2.97
CA ILE A 417 4.17 13.30 3.29
C ILE A 417 4.17 12.44 4.55
N ALA A 418 4.65 11.21 4.45
CA ALA A 418 4.90 10.36 5.61
C ALA A 418 6.25 10.67 6.30
N GLN A 419 6.38 10.36 7.59
CA GLN A 419 7.63 10.60 8.32
C GLN A 419 8.86 9.92 7.68
N PRO A 420 8.81 8.64 7.23
CA PRO A 420 9.97 7.99 6.60
C PRO A 420 10.45 8.64 5.31
N GLU A 421 9.60 9.39 4.61
CA GLU A 421 9.95 10.08 3.36
C GLU A 421 10.68 11.40 3.64
N LEU A 422 10.27 12.12 4.68
CA LEU A 422 11.00 13.27 5.22
C LEU A 422 12.38 12.82 5.76
N ASP A 423 12.42 11.71 6.50
CA ASP A 423 13.66 11.14 7.03
C ASP A 423 14.60 10.69 5.91
N ALA A 424 14.08 10.04 4.85
CA ALA A 424 14.85 9.63 3.68
C ALA A 424 15.37 10.82 2.86
N PHE A 425 14.58 11.90 2.75
CA PHE A 425 15.00 13.14 2.10
C PHE A 425 16.14 13.82 2.87
N GLU A 426 16.03 14.00 4.19
CA GLU A 426 17.07 14.64 4.99
C GLU A 426 18.35 13.80 5.04
N ALA A 427 18.24 12.48 5.23
CA ALA A 427 19.40 11.58 5.20
C ALA A 427 20.14 11.62 3.85
N ALA A 428 19.41 11.76 2.73
CA ALA A 428 20.01 11.94 1.42
C ALA A 428 20.70 13.30 1.25
N VAL A 429 20.10 14.39 1.75
CA VAL A 429 20.69 15.73 1.73
C VAL A 429 22.01 15.77 2.53
N ASP A 430 22.03 15.17 3.72
CA ASP A 430 23.18 15.21 4.62
C ASP A 430 24.36 14.33 4.14
N GLU A 431 24.13 13.11 3.67
CA GLU A 431 25.20 12.24 3.16
C GLU A 431 25.81 12.77 1.84
N LEU A 432 24.96 13.31 0.96
CA LEU A 432 25.42 14.01 -0.25
C LEU A 432 26.01 15.41 0.07
N ARG A 433 25.81 15.92 1.29
CA ARG A 433 26.22 17.25 1.77
C ARG A 433 25.72 18.39 0.88
N LEU A 434 24.47 18.30 0.44
CA LEU A 434 23.89 19.26 -0.48
C LEU A 434 23.51 20.56 0.24
N THR A 435 23.97 21.69 -0.28
CA THR A 435 23.71 23.02 0.29
C THR A 435 23.43 24.05 -0.81
N GLY A 436 22.44 24.91 -0.56
CA GLY A 436 22.08 26.05 -1.39
C GLY A 436 20.61 26.44 -1.26
N PRO A 437 20.17 27.56 -1.86
CA PRO A 437 18.79 28.06 -1.71
C PRO A 437 17.70 27.07 -2.14
N LEU A 438 17.98 26.25 -3.16
CA LEU A 438 17.05 25.24 -3.69
C LEU A 438 16.88 24.04 -2.74
N ILE A 439 17.95 23.57 -2.11
CA ILE A 439 17.87 22.52 -1.08
C ILE A 439 17.06 23.02 0.12
N GLU A 440 17.29 24.26 0.52
CA GLU A 440 16.57 24.88 1.63
C GLU A 440 15.10 25.18 1.30
N ASP A 441 14.75 25.38 0.02
CA ASP A 441 13.35 25.44 -0.41
C ASP A 441 12.67 24.06 -0.42
N LEU A 442 13.34 23.04 -0.98
CA LEU A 442 12.85 21.65 -0.92
C LEU A 442 12.66 21.21 0.55
N ARG A 443 13.59 21.53 1.44
CA ARG A 443 13.47 21.30 2.89
C ARG A 443 12.25 22.00 3.48
N ARG A 444 12.09 23.32 3.29
CA ARG A 444 10.90 24.06 3.76
C ARG A 444 9.60 23.42 3.27
N ARG A 445 9.55 23.01 2.00
CA ARG A 445 8.38 22.35 1.40
C ARG A 445 8.11 20.99 2.04
N MET A 446 9.13 20.13 2.16
CA MET A 446 9.00 18.80 2.77
C MET A 446 8.52 18.88 4.24
N HIS A 447 9.10 19.77 5.05
CA HIS A 447 8.65 19.98 6.43
C HIS A 447 7.23 20.57 6.50
N ARG A 448 6.88 21.55 5.65
CA ARG A 448 5.50 22.09 5.57
C ARG A 448 4.51 21.00 5.20
N GLY A 449 4.81 20.17 4.20
CA GLY A 449 3.95 19.06 3.79
C GLY A 449 3.74 18.06 4.93
N ARG A 450 4.79 17.66 5.66
CA ARG A 450 4.63 16.77 6.82
C ARG A 450 3.79 17.40 7.93
N VAL A 451 3.90 18.71 8.18
CA VAL A 451 3.04 19.43 9.14
C VAL A 451 1.58 19.39 8.72
N LEU A 452 1.28 19.64 7.44
CA LEU A 452 -0.09 19.58 6.91
C LEU A 452 -0.67 18.16 6.98
N SER A 453 0.12 17.12 6.65
CA SER A 453 -0.28 15.71 6.82
C SER A 453 -0.57 15.36 8.27
N ARG A 454 0.28 15.75 9.23
CA ARG A 454 0.01 15.55 10.66
C ARG A 454 -1.27 16.21 11.13
N MET A 455 -1.55 17.43 10.65
CA MET A 455 -2.81 18.11 10.94
C MET A 455 -4.01 17.35 10.38
N ARG A 456 -3.93 16.86 9.13
CA ARG A 456 -4.94 15.98 8.51
C ARG A 456 -5.11 14.65 9.24
N GLU A 457 -4.04 14.04 9.74
CA GLU A 457 -4.05 12.83 10.57
C GLU A 457 -4.79 13.05 11.92
N GLY A 458 -4.94 14.31 12.35
CA GLY A 458 -5.63 14.71 13.57
C GLY A 458 -4.72 15.27 14.66
N GLU A 459 -3.40 15.37 14.42
CA GLU A 459 -2.43 15.98 15.33
C GLU A 459 -2.47 17.51 15.26
N LEU A 460 -3.58 18.07 15.77
CA LEU A 460 -3.86 19.49 15.72
C LEU A 460 -3.10 20.27 16.83
N PRO A 461 -2.60 21.48 16.53
CA PRO A 461 -2.08 22.38 17.57
C PRO A 461 -3.19 22.81 18.53
N VAL A 462 -2.84 23.31 19.72
CA VAL A 462 -3.79 23.94 20.64
C VAL A 462 -3.49 25.43 20.71
N VAL A 463 -4.41 26.24 20.18
CA VAL A 463 -4.30 27.70 20.09
C VAL A 463 -4.98 28.33 21.30
N ARG A 464 -4.32 29.31 21.93
CA ARG A 464 -4.90 30.09 23.03
C ARG A 464 -5.68 31.27 22.45
N THR A 465 -6.99 31.31 22.69
CA THR A 465 -7.89 32.35 22.21
C THR A 465 -8.39 33.24 23.37
N PRO A 466 -7.84 34.45 23.56
CA PRO A 466 -8.32 35.37 24.59
C PRO A 466 -9.76 35.83 24.35
N GLY A 467 -10.53 35.99 25.43
CA GLY A 467 -11.89 36.54 25.41
C GLY A 467 -13.00 35.58 24.94
N LEU A 468 -12.68 34.38 24.45
CA LEU A 468 -13.66 33.35 24.11
C LEU A 468 -13.96 32.48 25.34
N HIS A 469 -15.24 32.38 25.71
CA HIS A 469 -15.68 31.38 26.68
C HIS A 469 -15.81 30.02 25.97
N LEU A 470 -15.24 28.99 26.59
CA LEU A 470 -15.14 27.62 26.08
C LEU A 470 -15.68 26.65 27.14
N ASP A 471 -16.26 25.53 26.72
CA ASP A 471 -16.56 24.43 27.65
C ASP A 471 -15.24 23.86 28.23
N PRO A 472 -15.24 23.22 29.42
CA PRO A 472 -14.00 22.70 30.04
C PRO A 472 -13.18 21.71 29.19
N GLU A 473 -13.82 21.04 28.24
CA GLU A 473 -13.20 20.10 27.29
C GLU A 473 -13.03 20.68 25.88
N GLU A 474 -13.51 21.91 25.62
CA GLU A 474 -13.42 22.53 24.31
C GLU A 474 -12.02 23.12 24.08
N ARG A 475 -11.31 22.60 23.07
CA ARG A 475 -9.96 23.05 22.69
C ARG A 475 -10.03 23.71 21.32
N VAL A 476 -9.44 24.90 21.20
CA VAL A 476 -9.30 25.60 19.92
C VAL A 476 -8.04 25.13 19.21
N HIS A 477 -8.18 24.82 17.93
CA HIS A 477 -7.13 24.33 17.03
C HIS A 477 -6.75 25.34 15.96
N LEU A 478 -7.65 26.29 15.66
CA LEU A 478 -7.42 27.38 14.71
C LEU A 478 -8.08 28.65 15.25
N ASP A 479 -7.40 29.80 15.17
CA ASP A 479 -7.94 31.13 15.45
C ASP A 479 -7.15 32.17 14.65
N LEU A 480 -7.74 32.72 13.60
CA LEU A 480 -7.06 33.64 12.69
C LEU A 480 -8.01 34.61 11.98
N PRO A 481 -7.49 35.72 11.42
CA PRO A 481 -8.26 36.61 10.55
C PRO A 481 -8.73 35.87 9.29
N ALA A 482 -10.00 36.03 8.95
CA ALA A 482 -10.61 35.42 7.78
C ALA A 482 -11.71 36.31 7.20
N THR A 483 -11.99 36.17 5.91
CA THR A 483 -13.05 36.89 5.22
C THR A 483 -14.10 35.92 4.70
N HIS A 484 -15.31 35.99 5.26
CA HIS A 484 -16.44 35.15 4.87
C HIS A 484 -17.08 35.71 3.60
N VAL A 485 -17.09 34.92 2.52
CA VAL A 485 -17.77 35.26 1.26
C VAL A 485 -19.10 34.52 1.17
N ARG A 486 -20.17 35.25 0.86
CA ARG A 486 -21.51 34.68 0.59
C ARG A 486 -22.02 35.15 -0.76
N HIS A 487 -22.17 34.24 -1.72
CA HIS A 487 -22.78 34.56 -3.01
C HIS A 487 -24.29 34.79 -2.83
N LEU A 488 -24.76 35.99 -3.15
CA LEU A 488 -26.17 36.35 -3.15
C LEU A 488 -26.59 36.72 -4.58
N ALA A 489 -27.90 36.72 -4.86
CA ALA A 489 -28.45 37.14 -6.15
C ALA A 489 -28.18 38.63 -6.52
N ARG A 490 -27.54 39.40 -5.63
CA ARG A 490 -27.08 40.79 -5.84
C ARG A 490 -25.55 40.91 -5.89
N GLY A 491 -24.84 39.80 -6.06
CA GLY A 491 -23.37 39.71 -5.98
C GLY A 491 -22.87 39.14 -4.64
N PRO A 492 -21.55 38.93 -4.49
CA PRO A 492 -20.96 38.40 -3.26
C PRO A 492 -21.03 39.43 -2.12
N LYS A 493 -21.63 39.03 -0.98
CA LYS A 493 -21.45 39.74 0.29
C LYS A 493 -20.19 39.22 0.96
N VAL A 494 -19.19 40.08 1.02
CA VAL A 494 -17.92 39.87 1.73
C VAL A 494 -18.07 40.35 3.18
N THR A 495 -17.51 39.65 4.16
CA THR A 495 -17.49 40.09 5.57
C THR A 495 -16.22 39.62 6.28
N THR A 496 -15.35 40.55 6.67
CA THR A 496 -14.12 40.28 7.41
C THR A 496 -14.41 40.00 8.89
N GLY A 497 -13.62 39.11 9.50
CA GLY A 497 -13.75 38.69 10.89
C GLY A 497 -12.63 37.73 11.30
N ARG A 498 -12.95 36.81 12.21
CA ARG A 498 -12.08 35.70 12.61
C ARG A 498 -12.74 34.35 12.36
N LEU A 499 -11.96 33.38 11.89
CA LEU A 499 -12.34 31.98 11.82
C LEU A 499 -11.70 31.23 12.99
N ILE A 500 -12.53 30.53 13.77
CA ILE A 500 -12.14 29.84 15.00
C ILE A 500 -12.64 28.40 14.93
N ALA A 501 -11.75 27.42 14.92
CA ALA A 501 -12.09 25.99 14.89
C ALA A 501 -11.74 25.33 16.24
N SER A 502 -12.70 24.63 16.84
CA SER A 502 -12.49 23.81 18.03
C SER A 502 -12.75 22.34 17.76
N ASN A 503 -12.38 21.47 18.70
CA ASN A 503 -12.80 20.05 18.69
C ASN A 503 -14.34 19.84 18.72
N LYS A 504 -15.14 20.86 19.04
CA LYS A 504 -16.62 20.78 19.09
C LYS A 504 -17.31 21.41 17.89
N LYS A 505 -16.82 22.55 17.39
CA LYS A 505 -17.47 23.30 16.29
C LYS A 505 -16.53 24.27 15.58
N LEU A 506 -16.93 24.67 14.38
CA LEU A 506 -16.42 25.86 13.71
C LEU A 506 -17.22 27.09 14.14
N ARG A 507 -16.55 28.24 14.26
CA ARG A 507 -17.17 29.56 14.47
C ARG A 507 -16.54 30.59 13.54
N PHE A 508 -17.37 31.43 12.93
CA PHE A 508 -16.95 32.69 12.32
C PHE A 508 -17.51 33.87 13.12
N VAL A 509 -16.66 34.86 13.40
CA VAL A 509 -17.00 36.07 14.16
C VAL A 509 -16.62 37.30 13.34
N GLY A 510 -17.57 37.90 12.64
CA GLY A 510 -17.43 39.15 11.88
C GLY A 510 -18.44 40.22 12.27
N ALA A 511 -18.20 41.46 11.85
CA ALA A 511 -19.04 42.60 12.20
C ALA A 511 -20.50 42.42 11.71
N GLY A 512 -21.43 42.26 12.64
CA GLY A 512 -22.85 41.98 12.31
C GLY A 512 -23.11 40.61 11.69
N ALA A 513 -22.14 39.69 11.72
CA ALA A 513 -22.27 38.34 11.15
C ALA A 513 -21.47 37.31 11.98
N GLY A 514 -22.09 36.78 13.03
CA GLY A 514 -21.66 35.53 13.66
C GLY A 514 -22.21 34.32 12.89
N THR A 515 -21.49 33.20 12.89
CA THR A 515 -22.00 31.90 12.40
C THR A 515 -21.28 30.77 13.13
N GLU A 516 -22.01 29.94 13.87
CA GLU A 516 -21.48 28.67 14.40
C GLU A 516 -21.93 27.50 13.52
N MET A 517 -21.04 26.53 13.31
CA MET A 517 -21.32 25.31 12.56
C MET A 517 -20.74 24.09 13.31
N PRO A 518 -21.58 23.23 13.91
CA PRO A 518 -21.12 21.98 14.52
C PRO A 518 -20.62 21.01 13.44
N TRP A 519 -19.60 20.20 13.76
CA TRP A 519 -18.93 19.32 12.79
C TRP A 519 -19.82 18.25 12.17
N ASN A 520 -20.93 17.88 12.81
CA ASN A 520 -21.93 16.98 12.22
C ASN A 520 -22.69 17.57 11.02
N ARG A 521 -22.65 18.89 10.82
CA ARG A 521 -23.19 19.56 9.62
C ARG A 521 -22.17 19.72 8.51
N VAL A 522 -20.87 19.62 8.79
CA VAL A 522 -19.81 19.71 7.79
C VAL A 522 -19.67 18.35 7.10
N VAL A 523 -19.51 18.36 5.77
CA VAL A 523 -19.31 17.13 4.96
C VAL A 523 -17.95 17.13 4.27
N SER A 524 -17.46 18.27 3.79
CA SER A 524 -16.05 18.38 3.39
C SER A 524 -15.51 19.78 3.60
N VAL A 525 -14.18 19.84 3.65
CA VAL A 525 -13.38 21.05 3.48
C VAL A 525 -12.43 20.79 2.32
N HIS A 526 -12.13 21.82 1.54
CA HIS A 526 -11.11 21.81 0.48
C HIS A 526 -10.68 23.25 0.15
N VAL A 527 -9.58 23.40 -0.58
CA VAL A 527 -9.15 24.68 -1.15
C VAL A 527 -9.65 24.79 -2.58
N GLU A 528 -10.20 25.94 -2.96
CA GLU A 528 -10.57 26.27 -4.33
C GLU A 528 -10.30 27.77 -4.57
N HIS A 529 -9.58 28.12 -5.63
CA HIS A 529 -9.29 29.53 -6.00
C HIS A 529 -8.72 30.40 -4.85
N ASP A 530 -7.78 29.87 -4.06
CA ASP A 530 -7.19 30.48 -2.85
C ASP A 530 -8.19 30.76 -1.69
N SER A 531 -9.44 30.34 -1.81
CA SER A 531 -10.43 30.32 -0.73
C SER A 531 -10.57 28.91 -0.13
N VAL A 532 -10.91 28.84 1.16
CA VAL A 532 -11.29 27.57 1.82
C VAL A 532 -12.80 27.38 1.72
N ILE A 533 -13.20 26.30 1.05
CA ILE A 533 -14.58 25.91 0.80
C ILE A 533 -15.01 24.88 1.85
N ILE A 534 -16.16 25.11 2.48
CA ILE A 534 -16.76 24.21 3.47
C ILE A 534 -18.13 23.77 2.98
N ALA A 535 -18.24 22.51 2.57
CA ALA A 535 -19.51 21.89 2.21
C ALA A 535 -20.25 21.40 3.46
N ALA A 536 -21.58 21.54 3.45
CA ALA A 536 -22.43 21.18 4.57
C ALA A 536 -23.66 20.38 4.11
N THR A 537 -24.30 19.65 5.03
CA THR A 537 -25.46 18.76 4.81
C THR A 537 -26.75 19.47 4.32
N SER A 538 -26.67 20.74 3.92
CA SER A 538 -27.76 21.46 3.27
C SER A 538 -27.20 22.50 2.31
N ALA A 539 -27.86 22.69 1.16
CA ALA A 539 -27.44 23.58 0.08
C ALA A 539 -27.36 25.09 0.43
N ARG A 540 -27.64 25.47 1.69
CA ARG A 540 -27.50 26.84 2.24
C ARG A 540 -26.63 26.90 3.50
N GLY A 541 -26.08 25.76 3.93
CA GLY A 541 -25.30 25.64 5.17
C GLY A 541 -23.78 25.75 4.99
N GLY A 542 -23.28 25.68 3.75
CA GLY A 542 -21.85 25.81 3.45
C GLY A 542 -21.30 27.22 3.64
N ALA A 543 -19.98 27.36 3.61
CA ALA A 543 -19.28 28.63 3.76
C ALA A 543 -18.02 28.69 2.90
N ILE A 544 -17.59 29.92 2.55
CA ILE A 544 -16.36 30.21 1.81
C ILE A 544 -15.57 31.23 2.63
N PHE A 545 -14.27 30.95 2.83
CA PHE A 545 -13.38 31.80 3.63
C PHE A 545 -12.08 32.11 2.89
N ASP A 546 -11.84 33.39 2.62
CA ASP A 546 -10.54 33.88 2.16
C ASP A 546 -9.63 34.04 3.39
N VAL A 547 -8.42 33.46 3.32
CA VAL A 547 -7.47 33.36 4.42
C VAL A 547 -6.03 33.50 3.90
N ALA A 548 -5.08 33.86 4.77
CA ALA A 548 -3.69 34.08 4.37
C ALA A 548 -2.90 32.79 4.05
N ASP A 549 -3.41 31.62 4.45
CA ASP A 549 -2.79 30.31 4.19
C ASP A 549 -3.89 29.24 4.04
N PRO A 550 -4.43 29.05 2.81
CA PRO A 550 -5.57 28.16 2.58
C PRO A 550 -5.25 26.69 2.89
N ASP A 551 -4.05 26.20 2.57
CA ASP A 551 -3.65 24.80 2.86
C ASP A 551 -3.65 24.52 4.36
N TYR A 552 -3.06 25.44 5.16
CA TYR A 552 -2.97 25.29 6.61
C TYR A 552 -4.35 25.31 7.26
N VAL A 553 -5.24 26.19 6.78
CA VAL A 553 -6.62 26.25 7.25
C VAL A 553 -7.39 24.99 6.84
N ALA A 554 -7.29 24.54 5.59
CA ALA A 554 -7.93 23.32 5.13
C ALA A 554 -7.46 22.10 5.95
N ALA A 555 -6.16 21.88 6.09
CA ALA A 555 -5.60 20.78 6.89
C ALA A 555 -6.02 20.84 8.37
N ALA A 556 -6.11 22.04 8.98
CA ALA A 556 -6.58 22.21 10.34
C ALA A 556 -8.08 21.85 10.51
N LEU A 557 -8.90 22.23 9.52
CA LEU A 557 -10.34 21.97 9.54
C LEU A 557 -10.68 20.52 9.16
N GLU A 558 -9.95 19.93 8.22
CA GLU A 558 -10.01 18.52 7.85
C GLU A 558 -9.65 17.63 9.05
N GLY A 559 -8.55 17.93 9.74
CA GLY A 559 -8.16 17.26 10.98
C GLY A 559 -9.18 17.45 12.11
N ALA A 560 -9.73 18.66 12.29
CA ALA A 560 -10.73 18.94 13.32
C ALA A 560 -12.06 18.23 13.03
N LEU A 561 -12.47 18.16 11.76
CA LEU A 561 -13.61 17.36 11.31
C LEU A 561 -13.38 15.86 11.56
N ARG A 562 -12.18 15.36 11.27
CA ARG A 562 -11.76 13.97 11.52
C ARG A 562 -11.84 13.62 13.00
N VAL A 563 -11.20 14.41 13.87
CA VAL A 563 -11.26 14.23 15.33
C VAL A 563 -12.70 14.33 15.86
N ALA A 564 -13.47 15.33 15.43
CA ALA A 564 -14.81 15.58 15.95
C ALA A 564 -15.87 14.54 15.53
N LYS A 565 -15.77 13.97 14.32
CA LYS A 565 -16.61 12.85 13.88
C LYS A 565 -16.13 11.49 14.42
N ARG A 566 -15.24 11.47 15.42
CA ARG A 566 -14.58 10.28 15.97
C ARG A 566 -13.91 9.40 14.90
N LEU A 567 -13.44 10.01 13.82
CA LEU A 567 -12.62 9.37 12.80
C LEU A 567 -11.15 9.26 13.29
N VAL A 568 -10.97 9.13 14.61
CA VAL A 568 -9.68 8.99 15.30
C VAL A 568 -9.29 7.52 15.22
N LEU A 569 -8.66 7.16 14.10
CA LEU A 569 -7.98 5.88 13.96
C LEU A 569 -6.86 5.80 14.99
N THR A 570 -6.72 4.66 15.65
CA THR A 570 -5.54 4.35 16.47
C THR A 570 -4.29 4.47 15.59
N PRO A 571 -3.27 5.28 15.94
CA PRO A 571 -2.08 5.45 15.11
C PRO A 571 -1.42 4.09 14.79
N GLY A 572 -1.43 3.72 13.51
CA GLY A 572 -0.94 2.43 13.02
C GLY A 572 -2.02 1.52 12.41
N GLN A 573 -3.31 1.68 12.75
CA GLN A 573 -4.39 1.03 12.00
C GLN A 573 -4.77 1.87 10.79
N ARG A 574 -4.42 1.38 9.59
CA ARG A 574 -5.05 1.84 8.34
C ARG A 574 -6.51 1.39 8.36
N ASP A 575 -7.44 2.30 8.05
CA ASP A 575 -8.89 2.02 8.05
C ASP A 575 -9.20 0.85 7.11
N SER A 576 -9.79 -0.21 7.66
CA SER A 576 -10.23 -1.37 6.89
C SER A 576 -11.57 -1.07 6.22
N ARG A 577 -11.76 -1.51 4.98
CA ARG A 577 -13.06 -1.37 4.28
C ARG A 577 -14.21 -2.13 4.98
N SER A 578 -13.91 -3.08 5.86
CA SER A 578 -14.92 -3.78 6.67
C SER A 578 -15.41 -2.89 7.82
N ILE A 579 -16.74 -2.80 7.96
CA ILE A 579 -17.43 -2.02 8.99
C ILE A 579 -17.64 -2.91 10.23
N PRO A 580 -17.17 -2.53 11.43
CA PRO A 580 -17.39 -3.30 12.65
C PRO A 580 -18.88 -3.58 12.90
N GLN A 581 -19.20 -4.81 13.33
CA GLN A 581 -20.60 -5.24 13.50
C GLN A 581 -21.36 -4.41 14.55
N GLU A 582 -20.67 -3.92 15.58
CA GLU A 582 -21.21 -2.94 16.54
C GLU A 582 -21.62 -1.61 15.88
N VAL A 583 -20.83 -1.12 14.92
CA VAL A 583 -21.11 0.11 14.15
C VAL A 583 -22.25 -0.14 13.15
N LYS A 584 -22.28 -1.31 12.47
CA LYS A 584 -23.42 -1.71 11.63
C LYS A 584 -24.72 -1.73 12.44
N ALA A 585 -24.69 -2.28 13.66
CA ALA A 585 -25.86 -2.35 14.54
C ALA A 585 -26.32 -0.96 15.03
N GLU A 586 -25.41 -0.08 15.44
CA GLU A 586 -25.74 1.29 15.86
C GLU A 586 -26.44 2.08 14.73
N VAL A 587 -25.86 2.05 13.53
CA VAL A 587 -26.41 2.72 12.34
C VAL A 587 -27.75 2.13 11.93
N TRP A 588 -27.89 0.79 11.96
CA TRP A 588 -29.15 0.12 11.63
C TRP A 588 -30.27 0.45 12.62
N GLN A 589 -29.96 0.55 13.91
CA GLN A 589 -30.92 0.97 14.93
C GLN A 589 -31.30 2.45 14.78
N ARG A 590 -30.33 3.32 14.46
CA ARG A 590 -30.54 4.76 14.23
C ARG A 590 -31.43 5.04 13.01
N ASP A 591 -31.14 4.38 11.88
CA ASP A 591 -31.83 4.57 10.59
C ASP A 591 -33.09 3.68 10.47
N GLY A 592 -33.43 2.93 11.53
CA GLY A 592 -34.64 2.11 11.61
C GLY A 592 -34.69 0.96 10.60
N GLY A 593 -33.54 0.51 10.09
CA GLY A 593 -33.43 -0.48 9.02
C GLY A 593 -34.04 -0.02 7.69
N ARG A 594 -33.89 1.26 7.33
CA ARG A 594 -34.44 1.85 6.08
C ARG A 594 -33.47 2.84 5.44
N CYS A 595 -33.60 3.01 4.13
CA CYS A 595 -32.92 4.06 3.38
C CYS A 595 -33.32 5.45 3.91
N VAL A 596 -32.35 6.26 4.35
CA VAL A 596 -32.61 7.59 4.92
C VAL A 596 -33.14 8.61 3.90
N GLU A 597 -32.85 8.41 2.61
CA GLU A 597 -33.29 9.30 1.51
C GLU A 597 -34.71 8.99 1.03
N CYS A 598 -35.09 7.70 0.89
CA CYS A 598 -36.35 7.30 0.24
C CYS A 598 -37.26 6.40 1.09
N GLY A 599 -36.86 6.03 2.31
CA GLY A 599 -37.66 5.20 3.23
C GLY A 599 -37.80 3.72 2.84
N SER A 600 -37.17 3.27 1.74
CA SER A 600 -37.14 1.86 1.32
C SER A 600 -36.61 0.95 2.43
N GLY A 601 -37.18 -0.25 2.55
CA GLY A 601 -36.70 -1.34 3.41
C GLY A 601 -35.95 -2.45 2.66
N HIS A 602 -35.58 -2.23 1.38
CA HIS A 602 -35.03 -3.26 0.49
C HIS A 602 -33.73 -2.81 -0.18
N TYR A 603 -32.83 -3.79 -0.41
CA TYR A 603 -31.50 -3.62 -1.02
C TYR A 603 -30.69 -2.52 -0.32
N LEU A 604 -30.46 -2.70 0.98
CA LEU A 604 -29.93 -1.70 1.89
C LEU A 604 -28.43 -1.85 2.09
N GLU A 605 -27.70 -0.76 1.89
CA GLU A 605 -26.25 -0.69 1.87
C GLU A 605 -25.79 0.39 2.88
N PHE A 606 -24.70 0.10 3.59
CA PHE A 606 -24.06 1.06 4.49
C PHE A 606 -23.12 1.96 3.65
N ASP A 607 -23.55 3.19 3.42
CA ASP A 607 -22.80 4.22 2.68
C ASP A 607 -22.07 5.16 3.64
N HIS A 608 -20.85 5.56 3.29
CA HIS A 608 -20.12 6.61 3.99
C HIS A 608 -20.55 8.00 3.47
N VAL A 609 -21.17 8.79 4.33
CA VAL A 609 -21.61 10.18 4.07
C VAL A 609 -20.44 11.02 3.52
N ILE A 610 -19.28 10.93 4.17
CA ILE A 610 -17.99 11.32 3.59
C ILE A 610 -17.31 10.04 3.08
N PRO A 611 -17.09 9.86 1.76
CA PRO A 611 -16.44 8.66 1.23
C PRO A 611 -15.05 8.38 1.84
N LEU A 612 -14.69 7.10 1.97
CA LEU A 612 -13.36 6.65 2.39
C LEU A 612 -12.23 7.23 1.51
N SER A 613 -12.47 7.38 0.21
CA SER A 613 -11.55 8.02 -0.76
C SER A 613 -11.34 9.52 -0.52
N ARG A 614 -12.12 10.14 0.39
CA ARG A 614 -11.97 11.51 0.89
C ARG A 614 -11.66 11.53 2.39
N GLY A 615 -11.09 10.46 2.92
CA GLY A 615 -10.63 10.36 4.31
C GLY A 615 -11.72 10.22 5.36
N GLY A 616 -12.98 10.02 4.96
CA GLY A 616 -14.11 9.81 5.86
C GLY A 616 -14.14 8.40 6.44
N ALA A 617 -13.74 8.25 7.70
CA ALA A 617 -13.55 6.95 8.34
C ALA A 617 -14.84 6.21 8.70
N THR A 618 -14.67 4.94 9.02
CA THR A 618 -15.72 3.95 9.28
C THR A 618 -16.33 4.07 10.68
N SER A 619 -17.14 5.11 10.90
CA SER A 619 -17.84 5.37 12.18
C SER A 619 -19.35 5.50 12.00
N ALA A 620 -20.15 5.22 13.04
CA ALA A 620 -21.60 5.36 12.98
C ALA A 620 -22.02 6.81 12.61
N SER A 621 -21.29 7.81 13.09
CA SER A 621 -21.49 9.23 12.76
C SER A 621 -21.13 9.65 11.32
N ASN A 622 -20.48 8.77 10.54
CA ASN A 622 -20.16 8.99 9.13
C ASN A 622 -20.82 7.96 8.19
N LEU A 623 -21.55 6.99 8.72
CA LEU A 623 -22.27 5.96 7.97
C LEU A 623 -23.77 6.23 7.97
N GLN A 624 -24.44 5.84 6.89
CA GLN A 624 -25.89 5.91 6.71
C GLN A 624 -26.40 4.71 5.93
N ILE A 625 -27.66 4.32 6.14
CA ILE A 625 -28.33 3.34 5.30
C ILE A 625 -28.92 4.04 4.07
N LEU A 626 -28.48 3.61 2.88
CA LEU A 626 -29.13 3.92 1.60
C LEU A 626 -29.65 2.63 0.97
N CYS A 627 -30.63 2.71 0.06
CA CYS A 627 -30.87 1.61 -0.86
C CYS A 627 -29.93 1.71 -2.07
N ARG A 628 -29.60 0.58 -2.73
CA ARG A 628 -28.67 0.51 -3.89
C ARG A 628 -28.92 1.58 -4.96
N SER A 629 -30.19 1.91 -5.24
CA SER A 629 -30.55 2.98 -6.19
C SER A 629 -30.14 4.37 -5.68
N CYS A 630 -30.44 4.72 -4.44
CA CYS A 630 -29.98 5.97 -3.82
C CYS A 630 -28.45 5.99 -3.67
N ASN A 631 -27.83 4.85 -3.36
CA ASN A 631 -26.38 4.74 -3.21
C ASN A 631 -25.64 4.93 -4.55
N ARG A 632 -26.01 4.21 -5.62
CA ARG A 632 -25.49 4.45 -6.99
C ARG A 632 -25.78 5.88 -7.47
N THR A 633 -26.91 6.48 -7.06
CA THR A 633 -27.22 7.89 -7.36
C THR A 633 -26.30 8.87 -6.62
N LYS A 634 -25.96 8.62 -5.35
CA LYS A 634 -24.97 9.43 -4.61
C LYS A 634 -23.56 9.20 -5.17
N GLY A 635 -23.08 7.96 -5.11
CA GLY A 635 -21.70 7.59 -5.43
C GLY A 635 -20.69 8.34 -4.54
N ALA A 636 -19.58 8.79 -5.13
CA ALA A 636 -18.59 9.62 -4.44
C ALA A 636 -19.02 11.11 -4.28
N ARG A 637 -20.30 11.44 -4.48
CA ARG A 637 -20.83 12.79 -4.22
C ARG A 637 -21.12 13.02 -2.73
N ILE A 638 -21.22 14.29 -2.38
CA ILE A 638 -21.38 14.87 -1.04
C ILE A 638 -22.60 15.78 -1.06
#